data_AF-A0A229RMQ8-F1
#
_entry.id   AF-A0A229RMQ8-F1
#
_cell.length_a   1.000
_cell.length_b   1.000
_cell.length_c   1.000
_cell.angle_alpha   90.00
_cell.angle_beta   90.00
_cell.angle_gamma   90.00
#
_symmetry.space_group_name_H-M   'P 1'
#
loop_
_entity.id
_entity.type
_entity.pdbx_description
1 polymer ?
#
loop_
_entity_poly.entity_id
_entity_poly.type
_entity_poly.pdbx_seq_one_letter_code
_entity_poly.pdbx_strand_id
1 'polypeptide(L)'
;MTGLPDPRKSRAVLVGVSEYATLEELPGVANNIATLHGAMTDPELWGLPEEHCVSLLNPESADEVMEAVHRAASEATDALLFYYAGHGLLDNRFELYLAMPGSDNERLYRSVRYDDIRREVVGTALSCYGKVVLLDCCYSGRALQGGMGGSVDDLADQARVDGTYVMTATAETRKALAPPGEHYTAFTGALVDKLTRGLPGGPELLDMETLFHHMKADLQARHFPVPQQRSRNDGSAIALVRNRWNAGRKTVERPAVTPRSLPRPPAGFEPFLRRRPGDVYAEVQTLRAHGQNEIAEQLLVACAALRPDQEVAAIVGLLRRSGASDDMVTVLRAASRRPPEEVLGILEALHDTELSEEAAALLYGAGIGPVGDAAALAHLLQEGGRAGELVELLDAALDAAQASSSLIDLVNALWVAGLREEVDSLIGRTVTRLPAPAVLTLADELRSVGREEAAFGLYTASAEAMASRAPDVVAQLCHAMAEAGRPADSAKVAQTVIDSMTEVSRLLEIALAFWDTGQKQHAERVLTRAAEVLPDEGVITLVAELRAHGHDDAAHRFCLQAMVNRSAGSMQEIITELKEEGWPVLAKKLLEETAARAPVAKVAEFLVVCAEADRQRVLSVAIEREQHDVAGLLKCLVTAHPALAREFADRITAEAESRTELLPVVIKDLDLRYKEQVLERVVENNSGPGLATLLKALPGSDAKYLMFLIVGAGQAKFLSVVSSLPGHDPHAFLRGHPVERFPALIKVLLSLPRGKKYADAVLAELAAPERGFPAITQELSYLFDENETMVGRLLLGKTLSGRSSNDLKNFVTALRIEGRPAVLAATADWVKEHYEEVGATDGILRRIGLPEYVSRRSFFGRRAKD
;
A
#
# COMPACT_ATOMS: atom_id res chain seq x y z
N MET A 1 29.95 -12.90 -26.41
CA MET A 1 31.23 -13.39 -26.98
C MET A 1 31.91 -14.24 -25.91
N THR A 2 32.32 -15.47 -26.21
CA THR A 2 32.70 -16.51 -25.24
C THR A 2 34.20 -16.83 -25.29
N GLY A 3 35.06 -15.83 -25.05
CA GLY A 3 36.52 -15.98 -25.10
C GLY A 3 37.20 -15.32 -23.90
N LEU A 4 38.40 -15.79 -23.55
CA LEU A 4 39.23 -15.19 -22.50
C LEU A 4 39.65 -13.77 -22.92
N PRO A 5 39.54 -12.75 -22.04
CA PRO A 5 39.94 -11.37 -22.35
C PRO A 5 41.41 -11.27 -22.75
N ASP A 6 41.70 -10.46 -23.77
CA ASP A 6 43.04 -10.22 -24.30
C ASP A 6 43.94 -9.61 -23.21
N PRO A 7 44.99 -10.32 -22.77
CA PRO A 7 45.82 -9.87 -21.65
C PRO A 7 46.57 -8.56 -21.93
N ARG A 8 46.81 -8.23 -23.20
CA ARG A 8 47.50 -6.98 -23.59
C ARG A 8 46.57 -5.77 -23.50
N LYS A 9 45.26 -5.98 -23.57
CA LYS A 9 44.22 -4.95 -23.53
C LYS A 9 43.48 -4.89 -22.21
N SER A 10 43.79 -5.81 -21.30
CA SER A 10 43.17 -5.93 -20.00
C SER A 10 44.06 -5.35 -18.90
N ARG A 11 43.46 -4.97 -17.77
CA ARG A 11 44.16 -4.46 -16.59
C ARG A 11 43.59 -5.10 -15.33
N ALA A 12 44.42 -5.26 -14.31
CA ALA A 12 44.01 -5.67 -12.98
C ALA A 12 44.61 -4.75 -11.91
N VAL A 13 43.81 -4.40 -10.91
CA VAL A 13 44.23 -3.67 -9.71
C VAL A 13 43.84 -4.50 -8.49
N LEU A 14 44.84 -4.97 -7.75
CA LEU A 14 44.69 -5.80 -6.55
C LEU A 14 45.10 -4.96 -5.34
N VAL A 15 44.15 -4.63 -4.48
CA VAL A 15 44.38 -3.80 -3.28
C VAL A 15 44.18 -4.65 -2.05
N GLY A 16 45.18 -4.71 -1.18
CA GLY A 16 45.11 -5.44 0.08
C GLY A 16 45.61 -4.60 1.23
N VAL A 17 44.90 -4.64 2.35
CA VAL A 17 45.35 -4.03 3.60
C VAL A 17 45.42 -5.10 4.67
N SER A 18 46.64 -5.46 5.05
CA SER A 18 46.94 -6.46 6.08
C SER A 18 47.31 -5.83 7.42
N GLU A 19 47.83 -4.59 7.40
CA GLU A 19 48.32 -3.87 8.57
C GLU A 19 47.48 -2.62 8.81
N TYR A 20 47.07 -2.42 10.07
CA TYR A 20 46.22 -1.31 10.47
C TYR A 20 46.76 -0.65 11.74
N ALA A 21 46.68 0.69 11.81
CA ALA A 21 47.11 1.43 12.99
C ALA A 21 46.16 1.26 14.19
N THR A 22 44.88 0.99 13.92
CA THR A 22 43.80 0.99 14.93
C THR A 22 42.84 -0.20 14.81
N LEU A 23 42.64 -0.73 13.60
CA LEU A 23 41.83 -1.93 13.36
C LEU A 23 42.66 -3.21 13.57
N GLU A 24 41.99 -4.36 13.63
CA GLU A 24 42.65 -5.66 13.75
C GLU A 24 43.44 -5.99 12.47
N GLU A 25 44.67 -6.50 12.62
CA GLU A 25 45.51 -6.93 11.51
C GLU A 25 44.93 -8.16 10.79
N LEU A 26 45.11 -8.20 9.47
CA LEU A 26 44.63 -9.28 8.60
C LEU A 26 45.81 -9.88 7.81
N PRO A 27 46.75 -10.60 8.45
CA PRO A 27 47.98 -11.06 7.81
C PRO A 27 47.77 -11.94 6.58
N GLY A 28 46.63 -12.67 6.51
CA GLY A 28 46.25 -13.47 5.34
C GLY A 28 46.06 -12.63 4.05
N VAL A 29 45.78 -11.33 4.17
CA VAL A 29 45.59 -10.43 3.01
C VAL A 29 46.88 -10.25 2.21
N ALA A 30 48.05 -10.22 2.85
CA ALA A 30 49.32 -10.15 2.13
C ALA A 30 49.52 -11.37 1.21
N ASN A 31 49.14 -12.56 1.69
CA ASN A 31 49.19 -13.79 0.90
C ASN A 31 48.14 -13.79 -0.23
N ASN A 32 46.95 -13.24 0.02
CA ASN A 32 45.92 -13.09 -1.00
C ASN A 32 46.45 -12.30 -2.21
N ILE A 33 47.03 -11.12 -1.97
CA ILE A 33 47.54 -10.24 -3.02
C ILE A 33 48.67 -10.92 -3.79
N ALA A 34 49.66 -11.48 -3.09
CA ALA A 34 50.78 -12.16 -3.74
C ALA A 34 50.32 -13.32 -4.63
N THR A 35 49.41 -14.16 -4.15
CA THR A 35 48.92 -15.33 -4.90
C THR A 35 48.00 -14.95 -6.06
N LEU A 36 47.11 -13.96 -5.88
CA LEU A 36 46.25 -13.48 -6.95
C LEU A 36 47.07 -12.78 -8.05
N HIS A 37 48.07 -11.98 -7.68
CA HIS A 37 48.98 -11.37 -8.64
C HIS A 37 49.67 -12.42 -9.52
N GLY A 38 50.21 -13.47 -8.90
CA GLY A 38 50.79 -14.61 -9.61
C GLY A 38 49.78 -15.32 -10.52
N ALA A 39 48.55 -15.52 -10.05
CA ALA A 39 47.50 -16.18 -10.84
C ALA A 39 47.06 -15.36 -12.06
N MET A 40 46.97 -14.03 -11.94
CA MET A 40 46.55 -13.16 -13.06
C MET A 40 47.66 -13.00 -14.12
N THR A 41 48.93 -13.07 -13.71
CA THR A 41 50.09 -12.96 -14.61
C THR A 41 50.53 -14.31 -15.22
N ASP A 42 50.03 -15.42 -14.67
CA ASP A 42 50.34 -16.78 -15.15
C ASP A 42 49.84 -17.00 -16.60
N PRO A 43 50.73 -17.28 -17.57
CA PRO A 43 50.36 -17.51 -18.97
C PRO A 43 49.41 -18.70 -19.18
N GLU A 44 49.37 -19.66 -18.25
CA GLU A 44 48.44 -20.79 -18.30
C GLU A 44 47.03 -20.43 -17.82
N LEU A 45 46.85 -19.30 -17.13
CA LEU A 45 45.58 -18.81 -16.61
C LEU A 45 45.06 -17.64 -17.44
N TRP A 46 45.40 -16.40 -17.05
CA TRP A 46 45.05 -15.19 -17.82
C TRP A 46 46.24 -14.68 -18.62
N GLY A 47 47.42 -14.59 -17.99
CA GLY A 47 48.65 -14.18 -18.67
C GLY A 47 48.77 -12.67 -18.86
N LEU A 48 48.25 -11.87 -17.93
CA LEU A 48 48.47 -10.42 -17.92
C LEU A 48 49.98 -10.12 -17.90
N PRO A 49 50.49 -9.20 -18.73
CA PRO A 49 51.81 -8.63 -18.53
C PRO A 49 51.96 -8.09 -17.10
N GLU A 50 53.17 -8.19 -16.54
CA GLU A 50 53.49 -7.69 -15.20
C GLU A 50 53.07 -6.22 -15.03
N GLU A 51 53.32 -5.38 -16.05
CA GLU A 51 52.92 -3.97 -16.04
C GLU A 51 51.39 -3.73 -16.03
N HIS A 52 50.58 -4.75 -16.34
CA HIS A 52 49.11 -4.66 -16.42
C HIS A 52 48.41 -5.20 -15.17
N CYS A 53 49.14 -5.77 -14.21
CA CYS A 53 48.61 -6.28 -12.94
C CYS A 53 49.20 -5.49 -11.77
N VAL A 54 48.54 -4.41 -11.36
CA VAL A 54 49.03 -3.55 -10.28
C VAL A 54 48.60 -4.11 -8.93
N SER A 55 49.56 -4.38 -8.03
CA SER A 55 49.29 -4.79 -6.65
C SER A 55 49.68 -3.69 -5.67
N LEU A 56 48.73 -3.28 -4.82
CA LEU A 56 48.93 -2.32 -3.75
C LEU A 56 48.69 -3.02 -2.40
N LEU A 57 49.76 -3.31 -1.66
CA LEU A 57 49.69 -3.86 -0.31
C LEU A 57 49.97 -2.74 0.69
N ASN A 58 49.04 -2.53 1.62
CA ASN A 58 49.06 -1.46 2.63
C ASN A 58 49.33 -0.05 2.02
N PRO A 59 48.50 0.40 1.04
CA PRO A 59 48.65 1.72 0.42
C PRO A 59 48.66 2.84 1.46
N GLU A 60 49.47 3.88 1.22
CA GLU A 60 49.67 4.98 2.16
C GLU A 60 48.46 5.92 2.22
N SER A 61 47.65 5.97 1.16
CA SER A 61 46.50 6.87 1.05
C SER A 61 45.39 6.36 0.13
N ALA A 62 44.19 6.92 0.29
CA ALA A 62 43.08 6.70 -0.63
C ALA A 62 43.39 7.20 -2.05
N ASP A 63 44.15 8.29 -2.19
CA ASP A 63 44.54 8.86 -3.48
C ASP A 63 45.40 7.90 -4.30
N GLU A 64 46.31 7.16 -3.65
CA GLU A 64 47.13 6.14 -4.30
C GLU A 64 46.28 5.04 -4.95
N VAL A 65 45.25 4.58 -4.24
CA VAL A 65 44.31 3.59 -4.76
C VAL A 65 43.49 4.15 -5.92
N MET A 66 42.95 5.36 -5.77
CA MET A 66 42.14 6.00 -6.80
C MET A 66 42.94 6.27 -8.08
N GLU A 67 44.19 6.71 -7.97
CA GLU A 67 45.06 6.94 -9.13
C GLU A 67 45.38 5.63 -9.86
N ALA A 68 45.65 4.55 -9.12
CA ALA A 68 45.90 3.23 -9.71
C ALA A 68 44.66 2.70 -10.45
N VAL A 69 43.48 2.86 -9.87
CA VAL A 69 42.20 2.45 -10.49
C VAL A 69 41.88 3.32 -11.71
N HIS A 70 42.05 4.64 -11.61
CA HIS A 70 41.82 5.56 -12.71
C HIS A 70 42.72 5.25 -13.91
N ARG A 71 44.02 5.03 -13.68
CA ARG A 71 44.97 4.65 -14.73
C ARG A 71 44.59 3.32 -15.38
N ALA A 72 44.31 2.30 -14.56
CA ALA A 72 43.91 0.99 -15.08
C ALA A 72 42.59 1.05 -15.87
N ALA A 73 41.61 1.80 -15.39
CA ALA A 73 40.33 2.00 -16.04
C ALA A 73 40.46 2.76 -17.38
N SER A 74 41.35 3.76 -17.43
CA SER A 74 41.62 4.55 -18.64
C SER A 74 42.35 3.76 -19.73
N GLU A 75 43.19 2.79 -19.34
CA GLU A 75 43.99 1.98 -20.27
C GLU A 75 43.30 0.68 -20.70
N ALA A 76 42.37 0.14 -19.92
CA ALA A 76 41.69 -1.11 -20.21
C ALA A 76 40.71 -0.94 -21.39
N THR A 77 40.87 -1.79 -22.40
CA THR A 77 40.02 -1.81 -23.61
C THR A 77 39.34 -3.15 -23.86
N ASP A 78 39.62 -4.17 -23.04
CA ASP A 78 38.93 -5.46 -23.10
C ASP A 78 38.31 -5.83 -21.76
N ALA A 79 39.14 -6.10 -20.73
CA ALA A 79 38.67 -6.35 -19.38
C ALA A 79 39.43 -5.57 -18.28
N LEU A 80 38.72 -5.23 -17.20
CA LEU A 80 39.24 -4.61 -16.00
C LEU A 80 38.84 -5.42 -14.78
N LEU A 81 39.82 -5.88 -13.99
CA LEU A 81 39.60 -6.50 -12.68
C LEU A 81 40.00 -5.53 -11.57
N PHE A 82 39.07 -5.26 -10.65
CA PHE A 82 39.36 -4.64 -9.37
C PHE A 82 39.13 -5.65 -8.24
N TYR A 83 40.14 -5.88 -7.41
CA TYR A 83 40.04 -6.71 -6.21
C TYR A 83 40.43 -5.89 -4.99
N TYR A 84 39.63 -5.98 -3.93
CA TYR A 84 39.94 -5.40 -2.63
C TYR A 84 39.80 -6.43 -1.52
N ALA A 85 40.77 -6.49 -0.61
CA ALA A 85 40.68 -7.26 0.64
C ALA A 85 41.15 -6.46 1.86
N GLY A 86 40.36 -6.49 2.91
CA GLY A 86 40.61 -5.75 4.15
C GLY A 86 39.34 -5.52 4.97
N HIS A 87 39.36 -4.58 5.90
CA HIS A 87 38.16 -4.12 6.60
C HIS A 87 37.26 -3.29 5.69
N GLY A 88 35.96 -3.49 5.85
CA GLY A 88 34.91 -2.63 5.30
C GLY A 88 34.27 -1.83 6.43
N LEU A 89 34.13 -0.53 6.22
CA LEU A 89 33.52 0.40 7.18
C LEU A 89 32.23 0.96 6.59
N LEU A 90 31.31 1.38 7.46
CA LEU A 90 30.05 1.99 7.08
C LEU A 90 29.93 3.39 7.66
N ASP A 91 29.35 4.31 6.90
CA ASP A 91 28.94 5.62 7.43
C ASP A 91 27.52 5.57 8.03
N ASN A 92 27.04 6.71 8.53
CA ASN A 92 25.68 6.84 9.11
C ASN A 92 24.55 6.62 8.09
N ARG A 93 24.86 6.58 6.79
CA ARG A 93 23.93 6.28 5.70
C ARG A 93 24.07 4.83 5.22
N PHE A 94 24.87 4.02 5.91
CA PHE A 94 25.20 2.63 5.56
C PHE A 94 25.90 2.49 4.19
N GLU A 95 26.64 3.52 3.74
CA GLU A 95 27.49 3.44 2.54
C GLU A 95 28.81 2.73 2.84
N LEU A 96 29.31 1.92 1.89
CA LEU A 96 30.53 1.13 2.03
C LEU A 96 31.80 1.96 1.78
N TYR A 97 32.72 1.90 2.74
CA TYR A 97 34.08 2.44 2.67
C TYR A 97 35.11 1.31 2.82
N LEU A 98 36.12 1.31 1.95
CA LEU A 98 37.25 0.38 1.96
C LEU A 98 38.35 0.96 2.86
N ALA A 99 38.61 0.31 4.00
CA ALA A 99 39.53 0.81 5.04
C ALA A 99 41.00 0.78 4.60
N MET A 100 41.70 1.90 4.71
CA MET A 100 43.15 2.02 4.50
C MET A 100 43.90 1.81 5.84
N PRO A 101 45.25 1.65 5.86
CA PRO A 101 46.00 1.38 7.10
C PRO A 101 45.74 2.38 8.23
N GLY A 102 45.47 3.64 7.89
CA GLY A 102 45.20 4.73 8.84
C GLY A 102 43.72 5.01 9.12
N SER A 103 42.80 4.19 8.62
CA SER A 103 41.34 4.35 8.75
C SER A 103 40.82 3.80 10.08
N ASP A 104 39.76 4.43 10.59
CA ASP A 104 38.95 3.94 11.72
C ASP A 104 37.48 4.39 11.54
N ASN A 105 36.59 3.96 12.43
CA ASN A 105 35.15 4.29 12.36
C ASN A 105 34.85 5.80 12.50
N GLU A 106 35.75 6.60 13.07
CA GLU A 106 35.59 8.05 13.22
C GLU A 106 36.24 8.83 12.05
N ARG A 107 37.20 8.21 11.36
CA ARG A 107 38.03 8.82 10.31
C ARG A 107 37.81 8.18 8.94
N LEU A 108 36.54 8.04 8.54
CA LEU A 108 36.16 7.50 7.23
C LEU A 108 36.75 8.28 6.05
N TYR A 109 37.11 9.55 6.23
CA TYR A 109 37.80 10.38 5.20
C TYR A 109 39.19 9.86 4.81
N ARG A 110 39.76 8.90 5.55
CA ARG A 110 41.02 8.21 5.21
C ARG A 110 40.79 6.92 4.42
N SER A 111 39.54 6.47 4.32
CA SER A 111 39.12 5.29 3.57
C SER A 111 38.74 5.66 2.15
N VAL A 112 38.71 4.67 1.25
CA VAL A 112 38.20 4.86 -0.12
C VAL A 112 36.71 4.55 -0.14
N ARG A 113 35.87 5.48 -0.57
CA ARG A 113 34.44 5.21 -0.73
C ARG A 113 34.21 4.30 -1.94
N TYR A 114 33.45 3.22 -1.77
CA TYR A 114 33.24 2.25 -2.85
C TYR A 114 32.51 2.84 -4.07
N ASP A 115 31.61 3.80 -3.88
CA ASP A 115 30.92 4.44 -5.02
C ASP A 115 31.90 5.21 -5.93
N ASP A 116 33.02 5.71 -5.39
CA ASP A 116 34.05 6.37 -6.20
C ASP A 116 34.82 5.36 -7.05
N ILE A 117 35.17 4.20 -6.48
CA ILE A 117 35.73 3.06 -7.24
C ILE A 117 34.75 2.62 -8.34
N ARG A 118 33.47 2.49 -8.00
CA ARG A 118 32.44 2.09 -8.95
C ARG A 118 32.31 3.10 -10.10
N ARG A 119 32.39 4.40 -9.80
CA ARG A 119 32.37 5.47 -10.83
C ARG A 119 33.58 5.39 -11.74
N GLU A 120 34.77 5.11 -11.23
CA GLU A 120 35.94 4.92 -12.10
C GLU A 120 35.82 3.65 -12.96
N VAL A 121 35.45 2.52 -12.35
CA VAL A 121 35.31 1.23 -13.07
C VAL A 121 34.24 1.31 -14.15
N VAL A 122 33.08 1.91 -13.89
CA VAL A 122 31.97 1.98 -14.85
C VAL A 122 32.09 3.20 -15.77
N GLY A 123 32.40 4.37 -15.22
CA GLY A 123 32.37 5.66 -15.92
C GLY A 123 33.66 6.03 -16.65
N THR A 124 34.82 5.50 -16.23
CA THR A 124 36.10 5.76 -16.90
C THR A 124 36.45 4.63 -17.88
N ALA A 125 36.21 3.37 -17.53
CA ALA A 125 36.46 2.21 -18.41
C ALA A 125 35.34 1.99 -19.46
N LEU A 126 34.88 3.06 -20.12
CA LEU A 126 33.79 3.00 -21.11
C LEU A 126 34.14 2.12 -22.32
N SER A 127 35.43 2.01 -22.65
CA SER A 127 35.93 1.18 -23.75
C SER A 127 36.12 -0.29 -23.38
N CYS A 128 35.88 -0.65 -22.11
CA CYS A 128 36.08 -1.98 -21.56
C CYS A 128 34.78 -2.79 -21.60
N TYR A 129 34.83 -4.00 -22.20
CA TYR A 129 33.68 -4.89 -22.32
C TYR A 129 33.39 -5.62 -21.01
N GLY A 130 34.43 -6.17 -20.36
CA GLY A 130 34.29 -6.94 -19.12
C GLY A 130 34.84 -6.21 -17.89
N LYS A 131 33.97 -5.80 -16.98
CA LYS A 131 34.35 -5.11 -15.73
C LYS A 131 34.07 -6.03 -14.55
N VAL A 132 35.09 -6.45 -13.82
CA VAL A 132 34.96 -7.40 -12.69
C VAL A 132 35.41 -6.71 -11.40
N VAL A 133 34.57 -6.77 -10.37
CA VAL A 133 34.83 -6.21 -9.04
C VAL A 133 34.68 -7.32 -8.01
N LEU A 134 35.75 -7.60 -7.26
CA LEU A 134 35.79 -8.63 -6.21
C LEU A 134 36.10 -7.96 -4.87
N LEU A 135 35.19 -8.09 -3.90
CA LEU A 135 35.32 -7.47 -2.58
C LEU A 135 35.36 -8.51 -1.46
N ASP A 136 36.51 -8.63 -0.81
CA ASP A 136 36.77 -9.48 0.35
C ASP A 136 36.88 -8.64 1.63
N CYS A 137 35.74 -8.08 2.06
CA CYS A 137 35.66 -7.25 3.26
C CYS A 137 34.28 -7.37 3.94
N CYS A 138 34.19 -7.03 5.22
CA CYS A 138 32.89 -6.97 5.91
C CYS A 138 31.94 -5.97 5.23
N TYR A 139 30.63 -6.23 5.31
CA TYR A 139 29.58 -5.38 4.73
C TYR A 139 29.66 -5.21 3.20
N SER A 140 30.50 -6.00 2.52
CA SER A 140 30.69 -5.95 1.07
C SER A 140 29.37 -6.15 0.30
N GLY A 141 28.39 -6.87 0.85
CA GLY A 141 27.05 -7.02 0.23
C GLY A 141 26.33 -5.70 -0.07
N ARG A 142 26.65 -4.61 0.65
CA ARG A 142 26.11 -3.25 0.36
C ARG A 142 26.59 -2.67 -0.96
N ALA A 143 27.73 -3.12 -1.48
CA ALA A 143 28.22 -2.78 -2.81
C ALA A 143 27.21 -3.12 -3.92
N LEU A 144 26.29 -4.07 -3.66
CA LEU A 144 25.28 -4.51 -4.60
C LEU A 144 24.05 -3.59 -4.65
N GLN A 145 23.88 -2.61 -3.75
CA GLN A 145 22.71 -1.71 -3.69
C GLN A 145 22.89 -0.36 -4.40
N GLY A 146 24.13 0.08 -4.72
CA GLY A 146 24.43 1.41 -5.25
C GLY A 146 23.69 1.73 -6.56
N GLY A 147 22.62 2.53 -6.48
CA GLY A 147 21.79 2.90 -7.63
C GLY A 147 20.87 4.11 -7.44
N MET A 148 20.80 4.71 -6.25
CA MET A 148 19.93 5.87 -5.98
C MET A 148 20.77 7.13 -5.76
N GLY A 149 20.96 7.93 -6.81
CA GLY A 149 21.66 9.21 -6.71
C GLY A 149 22.17 9.76 -8.05
N GLY A 150 21.29 9.96 -9.03
CA GLY A 150 21.60 10.64 -10.29
C GLY A 150 20.32 10.89 -11.08
N SER A 151 20.13 12.11 -11.60
CA SER A 151 18.96 12.52 -12.37
C SER A 151 18.69 11.58 -13.55
N VAL A 152 17.41 11.27 -13.75
CA VAL A 152 16.88 10.18 -14.60
C VAL A 152 17.02 10.47 -16.11
N ASP A 153 17.39 11.68 -16.53
CA ASP A 153 17.28 12.09 -17.94
C ASP A 153 18.59 12.11 -18.76
N ASP A 154 19.78 11.95 -18.17
CA ASP A 154 21.06 11.96 -18.93
C ASP A 154 21.74 10.57 -19.08
N LEU A 155 21.20 9.53 -18.44
CA LEU A 155 21.77 8.17 -18.47
C LEU A 155 21.18 7.27 -19.57
N ALA A 156 20.08 7.68 -20.19
CA ALA A 156 19.36 6.88 -21.17
C ALA A 156 20.13 6.69 -22.50
N ASP A 157 21.03 7.61 -22.85
CA ASP A 157 21.78 7.56 -24.12
C ASP A 157 23.19 6.95 -24.01
N GLN A 158 23.70 6.67 -22.81
CA GLN A 158 25.00 5.99 -22.60
C GLN A 158 24.87 4.48 -22.33
N ALA A 159 23.64 3.97 -22.18
CA ALA A 159 23.32 2.64 -21.65
C ALA A 159 23.18 1.55 -22.74
N ARG A 160 24.21 1.34 -23.57
CA ARG A 160 24.25 0.21 -24.52
C ARG A 160 25.44 -0.75 -24.41
N VAL A 161 26.38 -0.52 -23.49
CA VAL A 161 27.49 -1.46 -23.20
C VAL A 161 27.80 -1.42 -21.70
N ASP A 162 27.37 -2.42 -20.92
CA ASP A 162 27.79 -2.46 -19.51
C ASP A 162 27.90 -3.88 -18.96
N GLY A 163 28.88 -4.64 -19.46
CA GLY A 163 29.27 -5.97 -18.96
C GLY A 163 30.01 -5.86 -17.64
N THR A 164 29.28 -5.64 -16.55
CA THR A 164 29.84 -5.49 -15.20
C THR A 164 29.42 -6.63 -14.28
N TYR A 165 30.37 -7.17 -13.54
CA TYR A 165 30.19 -8.24 -12.57
C TYR A 165 30.80 -7.85 -11.22
N VAL A 166 30.02 -7.97 -10.15
CA VAL A 166 30.46 -7.71 -8.77
C VAL A 166 30.23 -8.95 -7.93
N MET A 167 31.28 -9.45 -7.26
CA MET A 167 31.18 -10.52 -6.26
C MET A 167 31.76 -10.06 -4.92
N THR A 168 31.09 -10.44 -3.85
CA THR A 168 31.36 -9.96 -2.50
C THR A 168 31.45 -11.14 -1.54
N ALA A 169 32.36 -11.09 -0.56
CA ALA A 169 32.63 -12.20 0.36
C ALA A 169 31.49 -12.50 1.34
N THR A 170 30.65 -11.51 1.66
CA THR A 170 29.54 -11.67 2.62
C THR A 170 28.24 -11.02 2.18
N ALA A 171 27.13 -11.51 2.77
CA ALA A 171 25.85 -10.81 2.80
C ALA A 171 25.92 -9.47 3.58
N GLU A 172 24.90 -8.62 3.40
CA GLU A 172 24.86 -7.20 3.84
C GLU A 172 25.13 -6.97 5.34
N THR A 173 24.88 -7.95 6.20
CA THR A 173 24.96 -7.83 7.67
C THR A 173 25.99 -8.74 8.33
N ARG A 174 26.78 -9.52 7.56
CA ARG A 174 27.78 -10.45 8.12
C ARG A 174 29.21 -9.93 7.96
N LYS A 175 30.07 -10.33 8.91
CA LYS A 175 31.51 -10.09 8.85
C LYS A 175 32.19 -11.12 7.94
N ALA A 176 33.10 -10.65 7.09
CA ALA A 176 34.02 -11.53 6.35
C ALA A 176 34.94 -12.21 7.37
N LEU A 177 35.25 -13.49 7.15
CA LEU A 177 36.07 -14.26 8.09
C LEU A 177 37.47 -14.46 7.52
N ALA A 178 38.46 -13.97 8.25
CA ALA A 178 39.85 -14.38 8.14
C ALA A 178 40.16 -15.25 9.37
N PRO A 179 40.10 -16.59 9.27
CA PRO A 179 40.34 -17.44 10.42
C PRO A 179 41.77 -17.24 10.95
N PRO A 180 41.98 -17.07 12.27
CA PRO A 180 43.31 -16.83 12.82
C PRO A 180 44.30 -17.95 12.46
N GLY A 181 45.42 -17.58 11.86
CA GLY A 181 46.50 -18.52 11.49
C GLY A 181 46.31 -19.25 10.15
N GLU A 182 45.21 -19.02 9.43
CA GLU A 182 45.04 -19.54 8.07
C GLU A 182 45.88 -18.76 7.04
N HIS A 183 46.29 -19.45 5.99
CA HIS A 183 47.17 -18.87 4.97
C HIS A 183 46.47 -17.74 4.16
N TYR A 184 45.17 -17.87 3.94
CA TYR A 184 44.34 -16.94 3.16
C TYR A 184 43.07 -16.56 3.94
N THR A 185 42.43 -15.45 3.56
CA THR A 185 41.03 -15.19 3.99
C THR A 185 40.10 -16.28 3.41
N ALA A 186 38.95 -16.53 4.03
CA ALA A 186 38.08 -17.62 3.61
C ALA A 186 37.63 -17.48 2.13
N PHE A 187 37.15 -16.29 1.74
CA PHE A 187 36.71 -16.00 0.37
C PHE A 187 37.85 -16.14 -0.64
N THR A 188 38.98 -15.49 -0.39
CA THR A 188 40.10 -15.54 -1.32
C THR A 188 40.75 -16.92 -1.36
N GLY A 189 40.79 -17.65 -0.25
CA GLY A 189 41.24 -19.04 -0.23
C GLY A 189 40.39 -19.94 -1.14
N ALA A 190 39.06 -19.76 -1.15
CA ALA A 190 38.18 -20.46 -2.06
C ALA A 190 38.40 -20.05 -3.53
N LEU A 191 38.60 -18.76 -3.81
CA LEU A 191 38.92 -18.27 -5.16
C LEU A 191 40.25 -18.85 -5.67
N VAL A 192 41.32 -18.70 -4.88
CA VAL A 192 42.66 -19.21 -5.18
C VAL A 192 42.64 -20.71 -5.41
N ASP A 193 41.90 -21.48 -4.61
CA ASP A 193 41.72 -22.91 -4.81
C ASP A 193 41.20 -23.22 -6.22
N LYS A 194 40.15 -22.51 -6.67
CA LYS A 194 39.54 -22.76 -7.99
C LYS A 194 40.43 -22.28 -9.15
N LEU A 195 41.13 -21.17 -8.98
CA LEU A 195 42.07 -20.67 -9.99
C LEU A 195 43.30 -21.58 -10.12
N THR A 196 43.85 -22.06 -9.00
CA THR A 196 45.11 -22.81 -9.00
C THR A 196 44.93 -24.30 -9.26
N ARG A 197 43.90 -24.93 -8.70
CA ARG A 197 43.62 -26.37 -8.89
C ARG A 197 42.73 -26.65 -10.10
N GLY A 198 41.99 -25.65 -10.56
CA GLY A 198 40.98 -25.80 -11.59
C GLY A 198 39.71 -26.49 -11.08
N LEU A 199 38.70 -26.56 -11.94
CA LEU A 199 37.42 -27.20 -11.66
C LEU A 199 37.30 -28.53 -12.42
N PRO A 200 37.23 -29.67 -11.71
CA PRO A 200 37.08 -30.99 -12.34
C PRO A 200 35.78 -31.07 -13.15
N GLY A 201 35.89 -31.39 -14.45
CA GLY A 201 34.73 -31.45 -15.35
C GLY A 201 34.09 -30.09 -15.67
N GLY A 202 34.72 -28.99 -15.23
CA GLY A 202 34.28 -27.64 -15.53
C GLY A 202 34.66 -27.19 -16.95
N PRO A 203 34.11 -26.06 -17.42
CA PRO A 203 34.39 -25.51 -18.74
C PRO A 203 35.90 -25.21 -18.95
N GLU A 204 36.33 -25.10 -20.21
CA GLU A 204 37.72 -24.74 -20.56
C GLU A 204 38.11 -23.35 -20.03
N LEU A 205 37.17 -22.42 -20.03
CA LEU A 205 37.31 -21.10 -19.45
C LEU A 205 36.42 -20.99 -18.22
N LEU A 206 36.99 -20.48 -17.13
CA LEU A 206 36.24 -20.24 -15.90
C LEU A 206 35.65 -18.83 -15.97
N ASP A 207 34.35 -18.76 -16.25
CA ASP A 207 33.58 -17.53 -16.15
C ASP A 207 33.19 -17.19 -14.70
N MET A 208 32.78 -15.95 -14.51
CA MET A 208 32.43 -15.43 -13.19
C MET A 208 31.26 -16.19 -12.55
N GLU A 209 30.28 -16.65 -13.34
CA GLU A 209 29.15 -17.46 -12.87
C GLU A 209 29.61 -18.82 -12.35
N THR A 210 30.48 -19.49 -13.09
CA THR A 210 31.08 -20.77 -12.73
C THR A 210 31.90 -20.63 -11.46
N LEU A 211 32.78 -19.62 -11.39
CA LEU A 211 33.58 -19.34 -10.19
C LEU A 211 32.69 -19.09 -8.98
N PHE A 212 31.63 -18.28 -9.12
CA PHE A 212 30.69 -17.99 -8.05
C PHE A 212 30.03 -19.24 -7.49
N HIS A 213 29.46 -20.08 -8.35
CA HIS A 213 28.74 -21.28 -7.90
C HIS A 213 29.65 -22.26 -7.17
N HIS A 214 30.86 -22.47 -7.68
CA HIS A 214 31.83 -23.37 -7.05
C HIS A 214 32.41 -22.79 -5.75
N MET A 215 32.67 -21.48 -5.69
CA MET A 215 33.08 -20.82 -4.45
C MET A 215 31.96 -20.86 -3.40
N LYS A 216 30.71 -20.62 -3.81
CA LYS A 216 29.54 -20.69 -2.92
C LYS A 216 29.39 -22.08 -2.31
N ALA A 217 29.47 -23.13 -3.12
CA ALA A 217 29.38 -24.51 -2.65
C ALA A 217 30.52 -24.86 -1.66
N ASP A 218 31.77 -24.47 -1.95
CA ASP A 218 32.92 -24.73 -1.05
C ASP A 218 32.77 -24.02 0.30
N LEU A 219 32.44 -22.73 0.26
CA LEU A 219 32.27 -21.91 1.45
C LEU A 219 31.08 -22.37 2.30
N GLN A 220 29.97 -22.78 1.66
CA GLN A 220 28.82 -23.38 2.34
C GLN A 220 29.19 -24.69 3.05
N ALA A 221 29.88 -25.60 2.36
CA ALA A 221 30.29 -26.88 2.91
C ALA A 221 31.24 -26.74 4.12
N ARG A 222 32.02 -25.64 4.15
CA ARG A 222 32.95 -25.31 5.22
C ARG A 222 32.34 -24.40 6.31
N HIS A 223 31.04 -24.13 6.24
CA HIS A 223 30.31 -23.24 7.15
C HIS A 223 30.87 -21.81 7.23
N PHE A 224 31.49 -21.33 6.15
CA PHE A 224 31.98 -19.95 6.03
C PHE A 224 30.90 -19.02 5.43
N PRO A 225 31.08 -17.69 5.54
CA PRO A 225 30.23 -16.73 4.85
C PRO A 225 30.16 -17.02 3.35
N VAL A 226 28.94 -17.05 2.82
CA VAL A 226 28.69 -17.35 1.41
C VAL A 226 28.78 -16.08 0.58
N PRO A 227 29.40 -16.13 -0.61
CA PRO A 227 29.55 -14.97 -1.46
C PRO A 227 28.21 -14.55 -2.05
N GLN A 228 28.08 -13.27 -2.36
CA GLN A 228 26.94 -12.69 -3.11
C GLN A 228 27.44 -12.10 -4.43
N GLN A 229 26.61 -12.13 -5.47
CA GLN A 229 26.95 -11.58 -6.79
C GLN A 229 25.89 -10.61 -7.32
N ARG A 230 26.29 -9.66 -8.16
CA ARG A 230 25.42 -8.86 -9.04
C ARG A 230 26.05 -8.78 -10.41
N SER A 231 25.26 -9.04 -11.45
CA SER A 231 25.68 -9.00 -12.85
C SER A 231 24.80 -8.04 -13.65
N ARG A 232 25.37 -7.34 -14.64
CA ARG A 232 24.66 -6.54 -15.64
C ARG A 232 25.19 -6.90 -17.04
N ASN A 233 24.30 -6.89 -18.05
CA ASN A 233 24.56 -7.11 -19.48
C ASN A 233 25.66 -8.17 -19.77
N ASP A 234 25.34 -9.45 -19.58
CA ASP A 234 26.23 -10.60 -19.79
C ASP A 234 27.50 -10.65 -18.89
N GLY A 235 27.59 -9.82 -17.85
CA GLY A 235 28.75 -9.80 -16.94
C GLY A 235 29.06 -11.14 -16.27
N SER A 236 28.07 -12.03 -16.10
CA SER A 236 28.27 -13.36 -15.51
C SER A 236 29.04 -14.31 -16.45
N ALA A 237 28.97 -14.07 -17.77
CA ALA A 237 29.67 -14.83 -18.80
C ALA A 237 31.11 -14.31 -19.06
N ILE A 238 31.61 -13.34 -18.29
CA ILE A 238 33.00 -12.88 -18.40
C ILE A 238 33.91 -14.03 -17.96
N ALA A 239 34.66 -14.60 -18.91
CA ALA A 239 35.72 -15.55 -18.64
C ALA A 239 36.88 -14.86 -17.92
N LEU A 240 37.26 -15.29 -16.72
CA LEU A 240 38.36 -14.69 -15.96
C LEU A 240 39.69 -15.38 -16.27
N VAL A 241 39.72 -16.71 -16.27
CA VAL A 241 40.95 -17.51 -16.49
C VAL A 241 40.65 -18.80 -17.27
N ARG A 242 41.69 -19.43 -17.81
CA ARG A 242 41.62 -20.82 -18.27
C ARG A 242 41.51 -21.77 -17.08
N ASN A 243 40.73 -22.83 -17.24
CA ASN A 243 40.62 -23.89 -16.26
C ASN A 243 41.88 -24.76 -16.27
N ARG A 244 42.70 -24.63 -15.23
CA ARG A 244 43.97 -25.36 -15.10
C ARG A 244 43.81 -26.88 -15.10
N TRP A 245 42.63 -27.39 -14.75
CA TRP A 245 42.33 -28.82 -14.78
C TRP A 245 42.51 -29.44 -16.17
N ASN A 246 42.32 -28.67 -17.25
CA ASN A 246 42.44 -29.14 -18.62
C ASN A 246 43.86 -28.97 -19.22
N ALA A 247 44.75 -28.20 -18.59
CA ALA A 247 46.01 -27.73 -19.20
C ALA A 247 47.24 -28.66 -19.03
N GLY A 248 47.18 -29.70 -18.20
CA GLY A 248 48.39 -30.48 -17.88
C GLY A 248 48.16 -31.91 -17.39
N ARG A 249 47.92 -32.83 -18.33
CA ARG A 249 48.16 -34.30 -18.26
C ARG A 249 48.31 -34.97 -16.87
N LYS A 250 47.31 -35.77 -16.51
CA LYS A 250 47.34 -37.24 -16.37
C LYS A 250 45.89 -37.65 -16.08
N THR A 251 45.44 -38.79 -16.61
CA THR A 251 44.24 -39.48 -16.14
C THR A 251 44.41 -39.77 -14.66
N VAL A 252 44.05 -38.80 -13.81
CA VAL A 252 43.74 -39.03 -12.42
C VAL A 252 42.38 -39.68 -12.45
N GLU A 253 42.33 -40.92 -11.98
CA GLU A 253 41.11 -41.69 -11.85
C GLU A 253 40.02 -40.79 -11.31
N ARG A 254 38.84 -40.84 -11.97
CA ARG A 254 37.59 -40.30 -11.44
C ARG A 254 37.58 -40.47 -9.91
N PRO A 255 37.06 -39.50 -9.11
CA PRO A 255 36.72 -39.82 -7.73
C PRO A 255 35.96 -41.13 -7.82
N ALA A 256 36.44 -42.15 -7.11
CA ALA A 256 35.84 -43.47 -7.22
C ALA A 256 34.36 -43.29 -6.87
N VAL A 257 33.52 -43.13 -7.90
CA VAL A 257 32.21 -43.72 -7.95
C VAL A 257 32.54 -45.11 -7.50
N THR A 258 32.15 -45.46 -6.28
CA THR A 258 32.16 -46.84 -5.81
C THR A 258 31.69 -47.62 -7.02
N PRO A 259 32.58 -48.37 -7.72
CA PRO A 259 32.24 -48.93 -9.01
C PRO A 259 30.95 -49.67 -8.75
N ARG A 260 29.86 -49.24 -9.42
CA ARG A 260 28.52 -49.80 -9.17
C ARG A 260 28.75 -51.30 -9.09
N SER A 261 28.53 -51.89 -7.92
CA SER A 261 28.91 -53.27 -7.69
C SER A 261 27.97 -54.09 -8.57
N LEU A 262 28.41 -54.33 -9.81
CA LEU A 262 27.59 -55.01 -10.79
C LEU A 262 27.30 -56.40 -10.21
N PRO A 263 26.03 -56.81 -10.17
CA PRO A 263 25.67 -58.11 -9.62
C PRO A 263 26.48 -59.18 -10.34
N ARG A 264 27.24 -59.97 -9.58
CA ARG A 264 28.01 -61.07 -10.15
C ARG A 264 27.06 -62.21 -10.48
N PRO A 265 27.23 -62.89 -11.63
CA PRO A 265 26.50 -64.12 -11.88
C PRO A 265 26.82 -65.17 -10.80
N PRO A 266 25.91 -66.10 -10.51
CA PRO A 266 26.20 -67.22 -9.61
C PRO A 266 27.42 -68.01 -10.10
N ALA A 267 28.20 -68.58 -9.17
CA ALA A 267 29.40 -69.33 -9.51
C ALA A 267 29.08 -70.49 -10.47
N GLY A 268 29.76 -70.52 -11.63
CA GLY A 268 29.54 -71.52 -12.69
C GLY A 268 28.51 -71.10 -13.75
N PHE A 269 27.81 -69.99 -13.56
CA PHE A 269 26.82 -69.46 -14.52
C PHE A 269 27.36 -68.29 -15.36
N GLU A 270 28.64 -67.94 -15.24
CA GLU A 270 29.30 -66.92 -16.08
C GLU A 270 29.12 -67.15 -17.59
N PRO A 271 29.18 -68.40 -18.12
CA PRO A 271 28.96 -68.66 -19.53
C PRO A 271 27.53 -68.35 -19.98
N PHE A 272 26.55 -68.40 -19.07
CA PHE A 272 25.15 -68.11 -19.38
C PHE A 272 24.92 -66.63 -19.67
N LEU A 273 25.81 -65.72 -19.27
CA LEU A 273 25.74 -64.31 -19.69
C LEU A 273 25.97 -64.11 -21.20
N ARG A 274 26.51 -65.10 -21.91
CA ARG A 274 26.81 -65.04 -23.35
C ARG A 274 25.92 -65.95 -24.21
N ARG A 275 25.00 -66.71 -23.60
CA ARG A 275 24.06 -67.60 -24.31
C ARG A 275 22.89 -66.84 -24.92
N ARG A 276 22.03 -67.48 -25.71
CA ARG A 276 20.83 -66.80 -26.22
C ARG A 276 19.85 -66.52 -25.06
N PRO A 277 19.10 -65.42 -25.10
CA PRO A 277 18.08 -65.10 -24.09
C PRO A 277 17.14 -66.26 -23.75
N GLY A 278 16.72 -67.04 -24.75
CA GLY A 278 15.89 -68.23 -24.56
C GLY A 278 16.56 -69.36 -23.77
N ASP A 279 17.87 -69.56 -23.97
CA ASP A 279 18.63 -70.60 -23.25
C ASP A 279 18.84 -70.22 -21.78
N VAL A 280 19.04 -68.93 -21.51
CA VAL A 280 19.12 -68.40 -20.13
C VAL A 280 17.79 -68.57 -19.42
N TYR A 281 16.68 -68.23 -20.09
CA TYR A 281 15.37 -68.35 -19.50
C TYR A 281 14.99 -69.82 -19.21
N ALA A 282 15.31 -70.75 -20.11
CA ALA A 282 15.12 -72.18 -19.88
C ALA A 282 15.92 -72.70 -18.67
N GLU A 283 17.14 -72.20 -18.48
CA GLU A 283 17.95 -72.52 -17.31
C GLU A 283 17.33 -71.96 -16.02
N VAL A 284 16.87 -70.71 -16.03
CA VAL A 284 16.16 -70.09 -14.90
C VAL A 284 14.95 -70.93 -14.50
N GLN A 285 14.14 -71.38 -15.47
CA GLN A 285 13.00 -72.26 -15.20
C GLN A 285 13.43 -73.61 -14.59
N THR A 286 14.54 -74.15 -15.07
CA THR A 286 15.12 -75.40 -14.53
C THR A 286 15.56 -75.21 -13.08
N LEU A 287 16.25 -74.11 -12.76
CA LEU A 287 16.67 -73.79 -11.40
C LEU A 287 15.46 -73.61 -10.45
N ARG A 288 14.41 -72.91 -10.90
CA ARG A 288 13.15 -72.76 -10.16
C ARG A 288 12.49 -74.12 -9.89
N ALA A 289 12.44 -75.01 -10.89
CA ALA A 289 11.85 -76.34 -10.76
C ALA A 289 12.61 -77.25 -9.77
N HIS A 290 13.93 -77.03 -9.61
CA HIS A 290 14.77 -77.72 -8.62
C HIS A 290 14.81 -77.02 -7.25
N GLY A 291 13.99 -75.98 -7.04
CA GLY A 291 13.93 -75.24 -5.78
C GLY A 291 15.10 -74.28 -5.53
N GLN A 292 15.96 -74.06 -6.54
CA GLN A 292 17.14 -73.19 -6.45
C GLN A 292 16.79 -71.73 -6.78
N ASN A 293 15.85 -71.17 -5.99
CA ASN A 293 15.28 -69.86 -6.28
C ASN A 293 16.29 -68.70 -6.19
N GLU A 294 17.18 -68.71 -5.20
CA GLU A 294 18.17 -67.63 -5.06
C GLU A 294 19.15 -67.58 -6.23
N ILE A 295 19.53 -68.74 -6.77
CA ILE A 295 20.46 -68.85 -7.92
C ILE A 295 19.77 -68.37 -9.20
N ALA A 296 18.50 -68.73 -9.40
CA ALA A 296 17.70 -68.27 -10.52
C ALA A 296 17.52 -66.75 -10.52
N GLU A 297 17.25 -66.16 -9.36
CA GLU A 297 17.12 -64.71 -9.18
C GLU A 297 18.45 -63.98 -9.43
N GLN A 298 19.55 -64.46 -8.83
CA GLN A 298 20.88 -63.89 -9.05
C GLN A 298 21.31 -63.95 -10.52
N LEU A 299 20.97 -65.03 -11.24
CA LEU A 299 21.24 -65.15 -12.66
C LEU A 299 20.44 -64.13 -13.48
N LEU A 300 19.15 -63.92 -13.17
CA LEU A 300 18.32 -62.91 -13.82
C LEU A 300 18.83 -61.49 -13.56
N VAL A 301 19.17 -61.17 -12.31
CA VAL A 301 19.71 -59.86 -11.92
C VAL A 301 21.06 -59.59 -12.61
N ALA A 302 21.95 -60.58 -12.69
CA ALA A 302 23.21 -60.46 -13.42
C ALA A 302 22.99 -60.29 -14.93
N CYS A 303 22.02 -60.99 -15.52
CA CYS A 303 21.67 -60.82 -16.93
C CYS A 303 21.11 -59.42 -17.20
N ALA A 304 20.21 -58.92 -16.35
CA ALA A 304 19.63 -57.59 -16.48
C ALA A 304 20.67 -56.46 -16.35
N ALA A 305 21.72 -56.66 -15.55
CA ALA A 305 22.74 -55.65 -15.30
C ALA A 305 23.93 -55.67 -16.27
N LEU A 306 24.20 -56.79 -16.95
CA LEU A 306 25.44 -56.99 -17.72
C LEU A 306 25.22 -57.27 -19.21
N ARG A 307 24.01 -57.62 -19.64
CA ARG A 307 23.73 -57.94 -21.05
C ARG A 307 23.46 -56.69 -21.89
N PRO A 308 23.68 -56.79 -23.22
CA PRO A 308 23.27 -55.74 -24.16
C PRO A 308 21.77 -55.45 -24.08
N ASP A 309 21.41 -54.20 -24.39
CA ASP A 309 20.08 -53.64 -24.14
C ASP A 309 18.96 -54.40 -24.88
N GLN A 310 19.22 -54.77 -26.14
CA GLN A 310 18.31 -55.60 -26.94
C GLN A 310 18.09 -57.00 -26.36
N GLU A 311 19.12 -57.58 -25.74
CA GLU A 311 18.98 -58.90 -25.11
C GLU A 311 18.22 -58.83 -23.81
N VAL A 312 18.35 -57.73 -23.05
CA VAL A 312 17.53 -57.47 -21.86
C VAL A 312 16.06 -57.33 -22.25
N ALA A 313 15.75 -56.53 -23.28
CA ALA A 313 14.40 -56.41 -23.82
C ALA A 313 13.83 -57.77 -24.30
N ALA A 314 14.66 -58.61 -24.95
CA ALA A 314 14.25 -59.95 -25.36
C ALA A 314 13.94 -60.89 -24.18
N ILE A 315 14.70 -60.78 -23.07
CA ILE A 315 14.41 -61.51 -21.82
C ILE A 315 13.07 -61.05 -21.24
N VAL A 316 12.82 -59.73 -21.18
CA VAL A 316 11.54 -59.16 -20.71
C VAL A 316 10.37 -59.69 -21.56
N GLY A 317 10.50 -59.68 -22.89
CA GLY A 317 9.48 -60.23 -23.78
C GLY A 317 9.22 -61.73 -23.59
N LEU A 318 10.26 -62.52 -23.27
CA LEU A 318 10.10 -63.95 -22.93
C LEU A 318 9.36 -64.17 -21.61
N LEU A 319 9.66 -63.35 -20.60
CA LEU A 319 9.02 -63.39 -19.29
C LEU A 319 7.54 -63.01 -19.41
N ARG A 320 7.21 -61.96 -20.18
CA ARG A 320 5.83 -61.55 -20.47
C ARG A 320 5.02 -62.68 -21.10
N ARG A 321 5.53 -63.31 -22.16
CA ARG A 321 4.85 -64.43 -22.85
C ARG A 321 4.62 -65.65 -21.95
N SER A 322 5.47 -65.82 -20.95
CA SER A 322 5.42 -66.96 -20.04
C SER A 322 4.60 -66.69 -18.77
N GLY A 323 4.12 -65.45 -18.57
CA GLY A 323 3.38 -65.05 -17.37
C GLY A 323 4.24 -64.95 -16.09
N ALA A 324 5.56 -64.83 -16.22
CA ALA A 324 6.49 -64.78 -15.09
C ALA A 324 6.63 -63.36 -14.53
N SER A 325 5.61 -62.85 -13.85
CA SER A 325 5.53 -61.46 -13.36
C SER A 325 6.64 -61.10 -12.38
N ASP A 326 6.97 -61.99 -11.44
CA ASP A 326 7.93 -61.70 -10.36
C ASP A 326 9.37 -61.60 -10.89
N ASP A 327 9.72 -62.48 -11.82
CA ASP A 327 11.00 -62.46 -12.52
C ASP A 327 11.10 -61.22 -13.44
N MET A 328 9.99 -60.79 -14.05
CA MET A 328 9.95 -59.57 -14.86
C MET A 328 10.20 -58.30 -14.03
N VAL A 329 9.56 -58.17 -12.86
CA VAL A 329 9.80 -57.05 -11.93
C VAL A 329 11.27 -57.05 -11.47
N THR A 330 11.83 -58.23 -11.20
CA THR A 330 13.23 -58.39 -10.80
C THR A 330 14.19 -57.90 -11.89
N VAL A 331 13.95 -58.30 -13.14
CA VAL A 331 14.76 -57.88 -14.30
C VAL A 331 14.65 -56.38 -14.53
N LEU A 332 13.45 -55.81 -14.56
CA LEU A 332 13.24 -54.37 -14.80
C LEU A 332 13.83 -53.51 -13.68
N ARG A 333 13.71 -53.93 -12.42
CA ARG A 333 14.34 -53.24 -11.28
C ARG A 333 15.86 -53.28 -11.37
N ALA A 334 16.46 -54.41 -11.73
CA ALA A 334 17.90 -54.53 -11.90
C ALA A 334 18.39 -53.67 -13.09
N ALA A 335 17.66 -53.68 -14.21
CA ALA A 335 17.93 -52.87 -15.38
C ALA A 335 17.87 -51.36 -15.09
N SER A 336 16.89 -50.91 -14.29
CA SER A 336 16.73 -49.48 -13.93
C SER A 336 17.90 -48.87 -13.16
N ARG A 337 18.81 -49.71 -12.61
CA ARG A 337 20.01 -49.28 -11.88
C ARG A 337 21.26 -49.17 -12.77
N ARG A 338 21.12 -49.43 -14.09
CA ARG A 338 22.20 -49.25 -15.08
C ARG A 338 22.50 -47.77 -15.31
N PRO A 339 23.62 -47.41 -15.97
CA PRO A 339 23.91 -46.04 -16.35
C PRO A 339 22.74 -45.41 -17.12
N PRO A 340 22.43 -44.11 -16.94
CA PRO A 340 21.29 -43.47 -17.61
C PRO A 340 21.26 -43.69 -19.12
N GLU A 341 22.42 -43.66 -19.78
CA GLU A 341 22.56 -43.95 -21.22
C GLU A 341 22.12 -45.38 -21.58
N GLU A 342 22.48 -46.37 -20.76
CA GLU A 342 22.10 -47.77 -20.95
C GLU A 342 20.62 -48.01 -20.61
N VAL A 343 20.08 -47.30 -19.62
CA VAL A 343 18.64 -47.34 -19.31
C VAL A 343 17.83 -46.80 -20.50
N LEU A 344 18.28 -45.71 -21.11
CA LEU A 344 17.67 -45.19 -22.34
C LEU A 344 17.74 -46.21 -23.48
N GLY A 345 18.87 -46.88 -23.68
CA GLY A 345 19.02 -47.92 -24.70
C GLY A 345 18.07 -49.12 -24.49
N ILE A 346 17.83 -49.54 -23.24
CA ILE A 346 16.82 -50.57 -22.94
C ILE A 346 15.41 -50.04 -23.21
N LEU A 347 15.13 -48.80 -22.80
CA LEU A 347 13.83 -48.17 -22.98
C LEU A 347 13.44 -48.11 -24.47
N GLU A 348 14.38 -47.72 -25.32
CA GLU A 348 14.23 -47.73 -26.78
C GLU A 348 13.99 -49.16 -27.31
N ALA A 349 14.78 -50.14 -26.87
CA ALA A 349 14.61 -51.53 -27.28
C ALA A 349 13.27 -52.15 -26.84
N LEU A 350 12.72 -51.74 -25.68
CA LEU A 350 11.39 -52.16 -25.23
C LEU A 350 10.28 -51.56 -26.10
N HIS A 351 10.41 -50.31 -26.53
CA HIS A 351 9.45 -49.71 -27.47
C HIS A 351 9.52 -50.31 -28.86
N ASP A 352 10.73 -50.57 -29.37
CA ASP A 352 10.94 -51.26 -30.66
C ASP A 352 10.34 -52.67 -30.69
N THR A 353 10.08 -53.25 -29.52
CA THR A 353 9.49 -54.58 -29.34
C THR A 353 8.03 -54.56 -28.85
N GLU A 354 7.36 -53.40 -28.87
CA GLU A 354 5.96 -53.20 -28.45
C GLU A 354 5.69 -53.56 -26.96
N LEU A 355 6.68 -53.35 -26.09
CA LEU A 355 6.64 -53.60 -24.64
C LEU A 355 6.48 -52.31 -23.82
N SER A 356 5.47 -51.50 -24.13
CA SER A 356 5.29 -50.16 -23.53
C SER A 356 4.93 -50.16 -22.03
N GLU A 357 4.22 -51.18 -21.53
CA GLU A 357 3.93 -51.30 -20.09
C GLU A 357 5.21 -51.58 -19.29
N GLU A 358 6.10 -52.40 -19.85
CA GLU A 358 7.39 -52.72 -19.26
C GLU A 358 8.37 -51.54 -19.35
N ALA A 359 8.28 -50.73 -20.42
CA ALA A 359 9.01 -49.47 -20.56
C ALA A 359 8.63 -48.47 -19.44
N ALA A 360 7.34 -48.30 -19.16
CA ALA A 360 6.87 -47.46 -18.04
C ALA A 360 7.34 -47.99 -16.68
N ALA A 361 7.33 -49.32 -16.48
CA ALA A 361 7.83 -49.94 -15.25
C ALA A 361 9.36 -49.77 -15.06
N LEU A 362 10.12 -49.75 -16.17
CA LEU A 362 11.56 -49.43 -16.14
C LEU A 362 11.81 -47.98 -15.70
N LEU A 363 11.06 -47.03 -16.27
CA LEU A 363 11.12 -45.60 -15.91
C LEU A 363 10.74 -45.36 -14.45
N TYR A 364 9.68 -46.01 -13.98
CA TYR A 364 9.27 -45.95 -12.57
C TYR A 364 10.39 -46.46 -11.64
N GLY A 365 11.04 -47.57 -12.00
CA GLY A 365 12.21 -48.09 -11.27
C GLY A 365 13.40 -47.12 -11.25
N ALA A 366 13.64 -46.42 -12.37
CA ALA A 366 14.72 -45.44 -12.49
C ALA A 366 14.44 -44.18 -11.65
N GLY A 367 13.18 -43.71 -11.60
CA GLY A 367 12.77 -42.57 -10.80
C GLY A 367 12.93 -42.79 -9.29
N ILE A 368 12.72 -44.02 -8.80
CA ILE A 368 12.96 -44.40 -7.38
C ILE A 368 14.46 -44.52 -7.06
N GLY A 369 15.31 -44.55 -8.09
CA GLY A 369 16.75 -44.68 -7.95
C GLY A 369 17.44 -43.44 -7.37
N PRO A 370 18.79 -43.40 -7.39
CA PRO A 370 19.53 -42.22 -6.98
C PRO A 370 19.10 -40.98 -7.77
N VAL A 371 18.84 -39.89 -7.06
CA VAL A 371 18.34 -38.63 -7.63
C VAL A 371 19.21 -38.11 -8.79
N GLY A 372 20.54 -38.22 -8.68
CA GLY A 372 21.46 -37.81 -9.75
C GLY A 372 21.29 -38.64 -11.03
N ASP A 373 20.96 -39.92 -10.92
CA ASP A 373 20.73 -40.80 -12.07
C ASP A 373 19.37 -40.49 -12.71
N ALA A 374 18.34 -40.24 -11.91
CA ALA A 374 17.04 -39.80 -12.40
C ALA A 374 17.14 -38.46 -13.15
N ALA A 375 17.91 -37.49 -12.63
CA ALA A 375 18.12 -36.21 -13.29
C ALA A 375 18.92 -36.34 -14.60
N ALA A 376 19.96 -37.17 -14.63
CA ALA A 376 20.72 -37.45 -15.84
C ALA A 376 19.86 -38.15 -16.91
N LEU A 377 19.02 -39.11 -16.52
CA LEU A 377 18.08 -39.75 -17.45
C LEU A 377 17.01 -38.77 -17.96
N ALA A 378 16.49 -37.90 -17.08
CA ALA A 378 15.55 -36.85 -17.47
C ALA A 378 16.14 -35.91 -18.53
N HIS A 379 17.44 -35.58 -18.42
CA HIS A 379 18.13 -34.76 -19.42
C HIS A 379 18.21 -35.46 -20.77
N LEU A 380 18.58 -36.74 -20.79
CA LEU A 380 18.62 -37.53 -22.03
C LEU A 380 17.23 -37.67 -22.68
N LEU A 381 16.17 -37.84 -21.89
CA LEU A 381 14.79 -37.90 -22.41
C LEU A 381 14.34 -36.55 -23.00
N GLN A 382 14.76 -35.44 -22.39
CA GLN A 382 14.47 -34.09 -22.86
C GLN A 382 15.20 -33.79 -24.18
N GLU A 383 16.50 -34.11 -24.28
CA GLU A 383 17.27 -33.99 -25.53
C GLU A 383 16.67 -34.87 -26.66
N GLY A 384 16.15 -36.04 -26.30
CA GLY A 384 15.47 -36.95 -27.22
C GLY A 384 14.03 -36.55 -27.60
N GLY A 385 13.49 -35.46 -27.04
CA GLY A 385 12.12 -35.00 -27.31
C GLY A 385 11.01 -35.92 -26.77
N ARG A 386 11.29 -36.74 -25.75
CA ARG A 386 10.39 -37.77 -25.21
C ARG A 386 9.58 -37.26 -24.01
N ALA A 387 8.78 -36.22 -24.24
CA ALA A 387 8.10 -35.48 -23.17
C ALA A 387 7.16 -36.32 -22.28
N GLY A 388 6.48 -37.34 -22.82
CA GLY A 388 5.59 -38.20 -22.04
C GLY A 388 6.34 -39.01 -20.98
N GLU A 389 7.47 -39.58 -21.35
CA GLU A 389 8.29 -40.41 -20.47
C GLU A 389 9.09 -39.60 -19.46
N LEU A 390 9.49 -38.39 -19.86
CA LEU A 390 10.06 -37.40 -18.95
C LEU A 390 9.10 -37.12 -17.79
N VAL A 391 7.81 -36.94 -18.08
CA VAL A 391 6.79 -36.72 -17.05
C VAL A 391 6.63 -37.94 -16.15
N GLU A 392 6.59 -39.15 -16.71
CA GLU A 392 6.49 -40.40 -15.94
C GLU A 392 7.70 -40.61 -14.99
N LEU A 393 8.91 -40.35 -15.48
CA LEU A 393 10.13 -40.43 -14.68
C LEU A 393 10.12 -39.40 -13.53
N LEU A 394 9.75 -38.15 -13.83
CA LEU A 394 9.71 -37.08 -12.84
C LEU A 394 8.64 -37.31 -11.78
N ASP A 395 7.49 -37.89 -12.14
CA ASP A 395 6.45 -38.24 -11.17
C ASP A 395 6.94 -39.35 -10.22
N ALA A 396 7.57 -40.40 -10.75
CA ALA A 396 8.16 -41.46 -9.93
C ALA A 396 9.27 -40.94 -9.00
N ALA A 397 10.13 -40.04 -9.50
CA ALA A 397 11.18 -39.41 -8.71
C ALA A 397 10.61 -38.48 -7.63
N LEU A 398 9.56 -37.73 -7.93
CA LEU A 398 8.88 -36.86 -6.98
C LEU A 398 8.27 -37.67 -5.82
N ASP A 399 7.58 -38.76 -6.13
CA ASP A 399 6.96 -39.62 -5.12
C ASP A 399 8.02 -40.28 -4.21
N ALA A 400 9.13 -40.74 -4.79
CA ALA A 400 10.25 -41.30 -4.03
C ALA A 400 10.97 -40.24 -3.16
N ALA A 401 11.13 -39.03 -3.68
CA ALA A 401 11.75 -37.92 -2.97
C ALA A 401 10.90 -37.44 -1.79
N GLN A 402 9.57 -37.48 -1.91
CA GLN A 402 8.64 -37.20 -0.81
C GLN A 402 8.77 -38.24 0.31
N ALA A 403 8.81 -39.53 -0.03
CA ALA A 403 8.92 -40.59 0.96
C ALA A 403 10.25 -40.57 1.75
N SER A 404 11.30 -39.99 1.16
CA SER A 404 12.66 -39.96 1.71
C SER A 404 13.13 -38.57 2.15
N SER A 405 12.26 -37.54 2.12
CA SER A 405 12.61 -36.14 2.41
C SER A 405 13.78 -35.57 1.57
N SER A 406 13.98 -36.07 0.35
CA SER A 406 15.08 -35.69 -0.57
C SER A 406 14.64 -34.79 -1.72
N LEU A 407 13.50 -34.10 -1.59
CA LEU A 407 12.93 -33.20 -2.61
C LEU A 407 13.87 -32.08 -3.04
N ILE A 408 14.75 -31.64 -2.15
CA ILE A 408 15.74 -30.59 -2.42
C ILE A 408 16.87 -31.13 -3.31
N ASP A 409 17.38 -32.32 -3.00
CA ASP A 409 18.35 -33.02 -3.84
C ASP A 409 17.75 -33.28 -5.22
N LEU A 410 16.46 -33.68 -5.22
CA LEU A 410 15.45 -33.56 -6.27
C LEU A 410 15.73 -32.48 -7.31
N VAL A 411 15.29 -31.30 -6.88
CA VAL A 411 15.28 -30.05 -7.63
C VAL A 411 16.69 -29.60 -8.00
N ASN A 412 17.67 -29.78 -7.10
CA ASN A 412 19.06 -29.43 -7.36
C ASN A 412 19.66 -30.26 -8.49
N ALA A 413 19.45 -31.57 -8.50
CA ALA A 413 19.99 -32.45 -9.53
C ALA A 413 19.39 -32.16 -10.91
N LEU A 414 18.07 -31.95 -11.00
CA LEU A 414 17.39 -31.56 -12.25
C LEU A 414 17.91 -30.22 -12.78
N TRP A 415 18.13 -29.25 -11.89
CA TRP A 415 18.68 -27.95 -12.28
C TRP A 415 20.11 -28.06 -12.80
N VAL A 416 20.98 -28.82 -12.13
CA VAL A 416 22.36 -29.07 -12.58
C VAL A 416 22.38 -29.78 -13.93
N ALA A 417 21.38 -30.63 -14.20
CA ALA A 417 21.17 -31.29 -15.48
C ALA A 417 20.60 -30.37 -16.57
N GLY A 418 20.39 -29.08 -16.30
CA GLY A 418 19.93 -28.08 -17.28
C GLY A 418 18.42 -28.03 -17.53
N LEU A 419 17.63 -28.78 -16.76
CA LEU A 419 16.17 -28.92 -16.93
C LEU A 419 15.38 -27.84 -16.18
N ARG A 420 15.54 -26.57 -16.60
CA ARG A 420 14.98 -25.42 -15.88
C ARG A 420 13.44 -25.35 -15.94
N GLU A 421 12.86 -25.54 -17.12
CA GLU A 421 11.41 -25.46 -17.31
C GLU A 421 10.69 -26.63 -16.61
N GLU A 422 11.32 -27.80 -16.59
CA GLU A 422 10.81 -28.99 -15.93
C GLU A 422 10.81 -28.84 -14.41
N VAL A 423 11.81 -28.15 -13.84
CA VAL A 423 11.84 -27.80 -12.42
C VAL A 423 10.67 -26.89 -12.07
N ASP A 424 10.39 -25.85 -12.86
CA ASP A 424 9.25 -24.96 -12.61
C ASP A 424 7.90 -25.71 -12.71
N SER A 425 7.77 -26.62 -13.67
CA SER A 425 6.63 -27.52 -13.81
C SER A 425 6.50 -28.49 -12.62
N LEU A 426 7.61 -29.04 -12.15
CA LEU A 426 7.66 -29.92 -10.97
C LEU A 426 7.24 -29.17 -9.70
N ILE A 427 7.72 -27.93 -9.52
CA ILE A 427 7.34 -27.06 -8.41
C ILE A 427 5.83 -26.76 -8.43
N GLY A 428 5.26 -26.43 -9.59
CA GLY A 428 3.81 -26.23 -9.75
C GLY A 428 2.99 -27.47 -9.37
N ARG A 429 3.44 -28.66 -9.79
CA ARG A 429 2.79 -29.94 -9.42
C ARG A 429 2.94 -30.25 -7.92
N THR A 430 4.08 -29.90 -7.33
CA THR A 430 4.41 -30.12 -5.91
C THR A 430 3.44 -29.39 -4.98
N VAL A 431 3.04 -28.15 -5.30
CA VAL A 431 2.10 -27.35 -4.50
C VAL A 431 0.75 -28.06 -4.31
N THR A 432 0.27 -28.80 -5.31
CA THR A 432 -1.03 -29.48 -5.25
C THR A 432 -1.02 -30.79 -4.44
N ARG A 433 0.16 -31.39 -4.24
CA ARG A 433 0.31 -32.70 -3.59
C ARG A 433 0.82 -32.62 -2.15
N LEU A 434 1.50 -31.53 -1.77
CA LEU A 434 2.11 -31.39 -0.44
C LEU A 434 1.21 -30.64 0.57
N PRO A 435 1.33 -30.96 1.88
CA PRO A 435 0.73 -30.15 2.92
C PRO A 435 1.45 -28.80 3.01
N ALA A 436 0.70 -27.73 3.32
CA ALA A 436 1.21 -26.36 3.27
C ALA A 436 2.50 -26.09 4.09
N PRO A 437 2.72 -26.69 5.28
CA PRO A 437 4.00 -26.54 6.00
C PRO A 437 5.22 -27.10 5.24
N ALA A 438 5.04 -28.20 4.49
CA ALA A 438 6.10 -28.77 3.67
C ALA A 438 6.43 -27.87 2.47
N VAL A 439 5.42 -27.23 1.89
CA VAL A 439 5.61 -26.22 0.81
C VAL A 439 6.41 -25.02 1.31
N LEU A 440 6.13 -24.52 2.51
CA LEU A 440 6.90 -23.42 3.10
C LEU A 440 8.35 -23.82 3.40
N THR A 441 8.58 -25.06 3.84
CA THR A 441 9.94 -25.57 4.09
C THR A 441 10.73 -25.66 2.79
N LEU A 442 10.11 -26.15 1.72
CA LEU A 442 10.70 -26.15 0.38
C LEU A 442 11.00 -24.73 -0.09
N ALA A 443 10.08 -23.78 0.12
CA ALA A 443 10.29 -22.38 -0.24
C ALA A 443 11.47 -21.75 0.50
N ASP A 444 11.60 -22.00 1.82
CA ASP A 444 12.72 -21.52 2.64
C ASP A 444 14.06 -22.04 2.12
N GLU A 445 14.12 -23.32 1.76
CA GLU A 445 15.34 -23.94 1.25
C GLU A 445 15.68 -23.47 -0.17
N LEU A 446 14.68 -23.31 -1.04
CA LEU A 446 14.90 -22.68 -2.34
C LEU A 446 15.44 -21.26 -2.20
N ARG A 447 14.90 -20.48 -1.25
CA ARG A 447 15.41 -19.14 -0.94
C ARG A 447 16.84 -19.20 -0.39
N SER A 448 17.16 -20.16 0.48
CA SER A 448 18.50 -20.33 1.08
C SER A 448 19.58 -20.63 0.01
N VAL A 449 19.21 -21.36 -1.04
CA VAL A 449 20.07 -21.67 -2.18
C VAL A 449 20.14 -20.52 -3.21
N GLY A 450 19.32 -19.47 -3.04
CA GLY A 450 19.29 -18.27 -3.89
C GLY A 450 18.32 -18.37 -5.08
N ARG A 451 17.32 -19.25 -4.99
CA ARG A 451 16.23 -19.40 -5.96
C ARG A 451 15.01 -18.61 -5.51
N GLU A 452 15.19 -17.30 -5.35
CA GLU A 452 14.21 -16.41 -4.77
C GLU A 452 12.91 -16.34 -5.59
N GLU A 453 12.99 -16.35 -6.93
CA GLU A 453 11.80 -16.27 -7.79
C GLU A 453 10.84 -17.45 -7.60
N ALA A 454 11.37 -18.68 -7.60
CA ALA A 454 10.60 -19.90 -7.35
C ALA A 454 10.10 -19.95 -5.89
N ALA A 455 10.94 -19.58 -4.92
CA ALA A 455 10.58 -19.52 -3.52
C ALA A 455 9.42 -18.53 -3.27
N PHE A 456 9.49 -17.33 -3.85
CA PHE A 456 8.42 -16.33 -3.76
C PHE A 456 7.12 -16.85 -4.37
N GLY A 457 7.18 -17.55 -5.50
CA GLY A 457 6.01 -18.23 -6.08
C GLY A 457 5.35 -19.20 -5.10
N LEU A 458 6.15 -20.00 -4.39
CA LEU A 458 5.67 -20.96 -3.38
C LEU A 458 5.07 -20.29 -2.14
N TYR A 459 5.71 -19.25 -1.61
CA TYR A 459 5.16 -18.49 -0.48
C TYR A 459 3.80 -17.87 -0.82
N THR A 460 3.67 -17.32 -2.04
CA THR A 460 2.41 -16.74 -2.51
C THR A 460 1.33 -17.79 -2.77
N ALA A 461 1.72 -18.98 -3.26
CA ALA A 461 0.80 -20.10 -3.46
C ALA A 461 0.29 -20.66 -2.12
N SER A 462 1.12 -20.60 -1.06
CA SER A 462 0.80 -21.06 0.30
C SER A 462 0.62 -19.91 1.30
N ALA A 463 0.03 -18.79 0.85
CA ALA A 463 -0.09 -17.57 1.67
C ALA A 463 -0.89 -17.77 2.97
N GLU A 464 -1.88 -18.67 3.00
CA GLU A 464 -2.64 -18.96 4.24
C GLU A 464 -1.76 -19.62 5.31
N ALA A 465 -0.84 -20.51 4.89
CA ALA A 465 0.07 -21.16 5.82
C ALA A 465 1.12 -20.20 6.39
N MET A 466 1.39 -19.08 5.69
CA MET A 466 2.29 -18.03 6.18
C MET A 466 1.78 -17.37 7.47
N ALA A 467 0.48 -17.41 7.75
CA ALA A 467 -0.08 -16.89 8.99
C ALA A 467 0.44 -17.62 10.25
N SER A 468 0.90 -18.86 10.09
CA SER A 468 1.50 -19.64 11.19
C SER A 468 2.96 -19.24 11.50
N ARG A 469 3.60 -18.45 10.62
CA ARG A 469 4.98 -18.00 10.80
C ARG A 469 5.06 -16.83 11.79
N ALA A 470 6.27 -16.58 12.27
CA ALA A 470 6.55 -15.43 13.11
C ALA A 470 6.38 -14.11 12.31
N PRO A 471 5.77 -13.05 12.87
CA PRO A 471 5.47 -11.83 12.14
C PRO A 471 6.67 -11.11 11.51
N ASP A 472 7.82 -11.16 12.18
CA ASP A 472 9.11 -10.66 11.69
C ASP A 472 9.55 -11.37 10.39
N VAL A 473 9.42 -12.69 10.35
CA VAL A 473 9.75 -13.51 9.17
C VAL A 473 8.82 -13.16 8.01
N VAL A 474 7.53 -12.98 8.27
CA VAL A 474 6.55 -12.58 7.25
C VAL A 474 6.89 -11.21 6.68
N ALA A 475 7.18 -10.22 7.53
CA ALA A 475 7.53 -8.88 7.09
C ALA A 475 8.83 -8.88 6.27
N GLN A 476 9.86 -9.60 6.71
CA GLN A 476 11.12 -9.76 5.96
C GLN A 476 10.91 -10.39 4.59
N LEU A 477 10.04 -11.40 4.48
CA LEU A 477 9.70 -12.03 3.21
C LEU A 477 8.93 -11.10 2.27
N CYS A 478 7.96 -10.35 2.79
CA CYS A 478 7.22 -9.36 2.01
C CYS A 478 8.15 -8.24 1.50
N HIS A 479 9.12 -7.83 2.31
CA HIS A 479 10.14 -6.86 1.91
C HIS A 479 11.04 -7.43 0.81
N ALA A 480 11.55 -8.66 1.00
CA ALA A 480 12.38 -9.34 0.01
C ALA A 480 11.67 -9.50 -1.35
N MET A 481 10.38 -9.86 -1.34
CA MET A 481 9.56 -9.93 -2.56
C MET A 481 9.43 -8.57 -3.26
N ALA A 482 9.22 -7.49 -2.50
CA ALA A 482 9.10 -6.14 -3.06
C ALA A 482 10.42 -5.68 -3.70
N GLU A 483 11.55 -5.88 -3.01
CA GLU A 483 12.89 -5.55 -3.53
C GLU A 483 13.26 -6.38 -4.76
N ALA A 484 12.80 -7.63 -4.84
CA ALA A 484 12.97 -8.49 -6.01
C ALA A 484 12.04 -8.14 -7.20
N GLY A 485 11.30 -7.02 -7.13
CA GLY A 485 10.42 -6.57 -8.21
C GLY A 485 9.07 -7.28 -8.27
N ARG A 486 8.65 -7.95 -7.19
CA ARG A 486 7.36 -8.68 -7.07
C ARG A 486 6.44 -8.07 -6.00
N PRO A 487 6.05 -6.78 -6.11
CA PRO A 487 5.22 -6.13 -5.09
C PRO A 487 3.80 -6.69 -5.02
N ALA A 488 3.28 -7.27 -6.12
CA ALA A 488 1.95 -7.89 -6.13
C ALA A 488 1.90 -9.15 -5.26
N ASP A 489 2.96 -9.95 -5.27
CA ASP A 489 3.09 -11.17 -4.48
C ASP A 489 3.26 -10.84 -2.99
N SER A 490 4.10 -9.85 -2.69
CA SER A 490 4.23 -9.26 -1.35
C SER A 490 2.89 -8.79 -0.81
N ALA A 491 2.14 -8.00 -1.60
CA ALA A 491 0.83 -7.50 -1.21
C ALA A 491 -0.21 -8.61 -0.99
N LYS A 492 -0.16 -9.69 -1.78
CA LYS A 492 -1.05 -10.85 -1.63
C LYS A 492 -0.75 -11.61 -0.34
N VAL A 493 0.52 -11.94 -0.08
CA VAL A 493 0.92 -12.63 1.16
C VAL A 493 0.58 -11.79 2.39
N ALA A 494 0.95 -10.50 2.39
CA ALA A 494 0.64 -9.60 3.49
C ALA A 494 -0.86 -9.52 3.76
N GLN A 495 -1.70 -9.38 2.73
CA GLN A 495 -3.15 -9.30 2.89
C GLN A 495 -3.73 -10.59 3.48
N THR A 496 -3.36 -11.76 2.95
CA THR A 496 -3.86 -13.04 3.45
C THR A 496 -3.49 -13.27 4.92
N VAL A 497 -2.26 -12.91 5.30
CA VAL A 497 -1.82 -13.01 6.70
C VAL A 497 -2.61 -12.05 7.58
N ILE A 498 -2.76 -10.78 7.17
CA ILE A 498 -3.53 -9.76 7.91
C ILE A 498 -4.99 -10.20 8.11
N ASP A 499 -5.63 -10.77 7.08
CA ASP A 499 -7.04 -11.17 7.13
C ASP A 499 -7.30 -12.32 8.11
N SER A 500 -6.30 -13.17 8.34
CA SER A 500 -6.36 -14.30 9.26
C SER A 500 -6.17 -13.92 10.73
N MET A 501 -5.68 -12.70 11.02
CA MET A 501 -5.35 -12.26 12.38
C MET A 501 -6.53 -11.57 13.06
N THR A 502 -6.81 -11.97 14.30
CA THR A 502 -7.85 -11.36 15.15
C THR A 502 -7.36 -10.98 16.55
N GLU A 503 -6.16 -11.40 16.94
CA GLU A 503 -5.57 -11.13 18.26
C GLU A 503 -4.81 -9.81 18.28
N VAL A 504 -5.00 -9.01 19.33
CA VAL A 504 -4.35 -7.69 19.49
C VAL A 504 -2.82 -7.81 19.46
N SER A 505 -2.25 -8.78 20.18
CA SER A 505 -0.80 -9.02 20.24
C SER A 505 -0.21 -9.31 18.86
N ARG A 506 -0.81 -10.23 18.11
CA ARG A 506 -0.38 -10.59 16.75
C ARG A 506 -0.47 -9.41 15.77
N LEU A 507 -1.55 -8.63 15.86
CA LEU A 507 -1.75 -7.43 15.04
C LEU A 507 -0.69 -6.35 15.36
N LEU A 508 -0.34 -6.17 16.63
CA LEU A 508 0.73 -5.27 17.04
C LEU A 508 2.09 -5.74 16.52
N GLU A 509 2.44 -7.01 16.76
CA GLU A 509 3.72 -7.59 16.34
C GLU A 509 3.94 -7.47 14.83
N ILE A 510 2.93 -7.78 14.01
CA ILE A 510 3.05 -7.67 12.55
C ILE A 510 3.11 -6.21 12.08
N ALA A 511 2.39 -5.28 12.74
CA ALA A 511 2.47 -3.86 12.40
C ALA A 511 3.87 -3.30 12.69
N LEU A 512 4.44 -3.62 13.86
CA LEU A 512 5.80 -3.26 14.24
C LEU A 512 6.82 -3.84 13.25
N ALA A 513 6.70 -5.13 12.90
CA ALA A 513 7.57 -5.78 11.93
C ALA A 513 7.51 -5.12 10.53
N PHE A 514 6.33 -4.69 10.09
CA PHE A 514 6.21 -3.94 8.84
C PHE A 514 6.82 -2.54 8.92
N TRP A 515 6.72 -1.83 10.05
CA TRP A 515 7.41 -0.55 10.23
C TRP A 515 8.93 -0.70 10.26
N ASP A 516 9.45 -1.72 10.95
CA ASP A 516 10.89 -2.00 11.05
C ASP A 516 11.51 -2.31 9.68
N THR A 517 10.74 -2.94 8.79
CA THR A 517 11.15 -3.23 7.41
C THR A 517 10.83 -2.11 6.42
N GLY A 518 10.34 -0.95 6.90
CA GLY A 518 10.02 0.22 6.06
C GLY A 518 8.72 0.11 5.24
N GLN A 519 7.95 -0.96 5.43
CA GLN A 519 6.73 -1.28 4.69
C GLN A 519 5.48 -0.58 5.25
N LYS A 520 5.48 0.76 5.25
CA LYS A 520 4.42 1.59 5.85
C LYS A 520 3.01 1.23 5.35
N GLN A 521 2.84 0.95 4.05
CA GLN A 521 1.53 0.62 3.48
C GLN A 521 0.94 -0.68 4.05
N HIS A 522 1.78 -1.68 4.34
CA HIS A 522 1.31 -2.92 4.95
C HIS A 522 0.92 -2.72 6.41
N ALA A 523 1.69 -1.93 7.18
CA ALA A 523 1.34 -1.56 8.54
C ALA A 523 -0.02 -0.80 8.61
N GLU A 524 -0.29 0.10 7.67
CA GLU A 524 -1.60 0.79 7.58
C GLU A 524 -2.76 -0.16 7.30
N ARG A 525 -2.53 -1.22 6.50
CA ARG A 525 -3.54 -2.27 6.25
C ARG A 525 -3.82 -3.09 7.51
N VAL A 526 -2.80 -3.36 8.32
CA VAL A 526 -2.97 -4.02 9.62
C VAL A 526 -3.88 -3.18 10.53
N LEU A 527 -3.61 -1.88 10.66
CA LEU A 527 -4.42 -0.98 11.49
C LEU A 527 -5.86 -0.85 10.97
N THR A 528 -6.03 -0.79 9.65
CA THR A 528 -7.36 -0.81 9.02
C THR A 528 -8.13 -2.06 9.38
N ARG A 529 -7.49 -3.24 9.26
CA ARG A 529 -8.11 -4.51 9.61
C ARG A 529 -8.45 -4.58 11.10
N ALA A 530 -7.51 -4.20 11.96
CA ALA A 530 -7.69 -4.17 13.40
C ALA A 530 -8.90 -3.32 13.80
N ALA A 531 -9.12 -2.18 13.13
CA ALA A 531 -10.22 -1.28 13.42
C ALA A 531 -11.59 -1.93 13.13
N GLU A 532 -11.65 -2.84 12.15
CA GLU A 532 -12.85 -3.58 11.76
C GLU A 532 -13.14 -4.79 12.66
N VAL A 533 -12.11 -5.53 13.09
CA VAL A 533 -12.29 -6.82 13.76
C VAL A 533 -12.23 -6.78 15.28
N LEU A 534 -11.52 -5.80 15.87
CA LEU A 534 -11.31 -5.79 17.32
C LEU A 534 -12.59 -5.38 18.08
N PRO A 535 -12.83 -5.90 19.30
CA PRO A 535 -13.82 -5.33 20.20
C PRO A 535 -13.36 -3.97 20.75
N ASP A 536 -14.25 -3.22 21.41
CA ASP A 536 -13.95 -1.87 21.93
C ASP A 536 -12.75 -1.88 22.90
N GLU A 537 -12.70 -2.83 23.84
CA GLU A 537 -11.57 -3.06 24.75
C GLU A 537 -10.24 -3.32 24.00
N GLY A 538 -10.31 -4.05 22.88
CA GLY A 538 -9.14 -4.35 22.05
C GLY A 538 -8.60 -3.13 21.32
N VAL A 539 -9.47 -2.17 20.98
CA VAL A 539 -9.05 -0.88 20.37
C VAL A 539 -8.24 -0.07 21.38
N ILE A 540 -8.70 0.04 22.63
CA ILE A 540 -7.97 0.78 23.67
C ILE A 540 -6.63 0.13 23.98
N THR A 541 -6.62 -1.20 24.10
CA THR A 541 -5.38 -1.96 24.32
C THR A 541 -4.37 -1.71 23.20
N LEU A 542 -4.79 -1.78 21.93
CA LEU A 542 -3.88 -1.55 20.81
C LEU A 542 -3.39 -0.09 20.75
N VAL A 543 -4.24 0.89 21.08
CA VAL A 543 -3.83 2.31 21.19
C VAL A 543 -2.76 2.48 22.28
N ALA A 544 -2.94 1.86 23.44
CA ALA A 544 -1.98 1.90 24.55
C ALA A 544 -0.60 1.37 24.10
N GLU A 545 -0.59 0.21 23.47
CA GLU A 545 0.62 -0.46 23.00
C GLU A 545 1.33 0.35 21.89
N LEU A 546 0.58 0.84 20.89
CA LEU A 546 1.16 1.68 19.84
C LEU A 546 1.84 2.94 20.41
N ARG A 547 1.23 3.56 21.42
CA ARG A 547 1.82 4.72 22.12
C ARG A 547 3.06 4.33 22.93
N ALA A 548 3.04 3.18 23.61
CA ALA A 548 4.18 2.66 24.36
C ALA A 548 5.39 2.41 23.45
N HIS A 549 5.15 1.99 22.21
CA HIS A 549 6.16 1.81 21.17
C HIS A 549 6.53 3.11 20.39
N GLY A 550 6.02 4.28 20.79
CA GLY A 550 6.37 5.58 20.18
C GLY A 550 5.65 5.90 18.86
N HIS A 551 4.61 5.14 18.51
CA HIS A 551 3.80 5.34 17.30
C HIS A 551 2.53 6.17 17.56
N ASP A 552 2.68 7.35 18.18
CA ASP A 552 1.57 8.24 18.55
C ASP A 552 0.65 8.63 17.38
N ASP A 553 1.23 8.93 16.22
CA ASP A 553 0.46 9.31 15.03
C ASP A 553 -0.36 8.13 14.47
N ALA A 554 0.23 6.93 14.46
CA ALA A 554 -0.47 5.72 14.04
C ALA A 554 -1.60 5.37 15.01
N ALA A 555 -1.37 5.52 16.33
CA ALA A 555 -2.40 5.33 17.35
C ALA A 555 -3.58 6.28 17.17
N HIS A 556 -3.32 7.58 16.88
CA HIS A 556 -4.36 8.56 16.56
C HIS A 556 -5.17 8.12 15.33
N ARG A 557 -4.49 7.81 14.22
CA ARG A 557 -5.17 7.46 12.95
C ARG A 557 -5.97 6.17 13.06
N PHE A 558 -5.42 5.15 13.73
CA PHE A 558 -6.11 3.90 14.04
C PHE A 558 -7.38 4.16 14.86
N CYS A 559 -7.28 4.93 15.95
CA CYS A 559 -8.43 5.19 16.81
C CYS A 559 -9.52 5.98 16.07
N LEU A 560 -9.14 6.97 15.25
CA LEU A 560 -10.08 7.71 14.41
C LEU A 560 -10.83 6.78 13.44
N GLN A 561 -10.11 5.87 12.78
CA GLN A 561 -10.69 4.90 11.86
C GLN A 561 -11.63 3.91 12.57
N ALA A 562 -11.25 3.42 13.75
CA ALA A 562 -12.09 2.55 14.57
C ALA A 562 -13.39 3.24 14.99
N MET A 563 -13.34 4.52 15.38
CA MET A 563 -14.52 5.28 15.80
C MET A 563 -15.52 5.50 14.65
N VAL A 564 -15.06 5.86 13.45
CA VAL A 564 -15.94 6.17 12.30
C VAL A 564 -16.82 4.97 11.91
N ASN A 565 -16.30 3.75 12.03
CA ASN A 565 -16.98 2.53 11.62
C ASN A 565 -17.87 1.93 12.71
N ARG A 566 -17.81 2.42 13.94
CA ARG A 566 -18.55 1.88 15.10
C ARG A 566 -19.88 2.57 15.37
N SER A 567 -20.61 2.00 16.34
CA SER A 567 -21.87 2.55 16.85
C SER A 567 -21.63 3.77 17.74
N ALA A 568 -22.68 4.58 17.96
CA ALA A 568 -22.62 5.72 18.88
C ALA A 568 -22.26 5.34 20.32
N GLY A 569 -22.74 4.19 20.81
CA GLY A 569 -22.42 3.68 22.14
C GLY A 569 -20.95 3.32 22.28
N SER A 570 -20.42 2.54 21.33
CA SER A 570 -18.99 2.17 21.28
C SER A 570 -18.07 3.39 21.22
N MET A 571 -18.43 4.43 20.44
CA MET A 571 -17.65 5.67 20.42
C MET A 571 -17.59 6.34 21.80
N GLN A 572 -18.68 6.31 22.57
CA GLN A 572 -18.72 6.89 23.91
C GLN A 572 -17.87 6.08 24.89
N GLU A 573 -17.94 4.75 24.82
CA GLU A 573 -17.13 3.85 25.64
C GLU A 573 -15.64 4.10 25.40
N ILE A 574 -15.20 4.08 24.12
CA ILE A 574 -13.81 4.37 23.73
C ILE A 574 -13.35 5.74 24.25
N ILE A 575 -14.16 6.80 24.08
CA ILE A 575 -13.79 8.14 24.54
C ILE A 575 -13.71 8.22 26.07
N THR A 576 -14.53 7.45 26.79
CA THR A 576 -14.53 7.40 28.25
C THR A 576 -13.29 6.66 28.73
N GLU A 577 -13.00 5.49 28.18
CA GLU A 577 -11.82 4.69 28.51
C GLU A 577 -10.52 5.44 28.20
N LEU A 578 -10.41 6.12 27.05
CA LEU A 578 -9.24 6.96 26.73
C LEU A 578 -9.01 8.07 27.77
N LYS A 579 -10.07 8.61 28.39
CA LYS A 579 -9.94 9.63 29.44
C LYS A 579 -9.51 9.00 30.76
N GLU A 580 -10.04 7.83 31.09
CA GLU A 580 -9.70 7.08 32.32
C GLU A 580 -8.25 6.58 32.31
N GLU A 581 -7.75 6.14 31.15
CA GLU A 581 -6.35 5.78 30.90
C GLU A 581 -5.39 6.98 30.88
N GLY A 582 -5.89 8.20 31.05
CA GLY A 582 -5.08 9.40 31.17
C GLY A 582 -4.72 10.08 29.86
N TRP A 583 -5.46 9.85 28.77
CA TRP A 583 -5.29 10.53 27.47
C TRP A 583 -6.43 11.48 27.10
N PRO A 584 -6.81 12.47 27.97
CA PRO A 584 -7.94 13.35 27.71
C PRO A 584 -7.73 14.29 26.51
N VAL A 585 -6.48 14.62 26.18
CA VAL A 585 -6.15 15.45 25.01
C VAL A 585 -6.38 14.69 23.71
N LEU A 586 -6.01 13.40 23.66
CA LEU A 586 -6.25 12.53 22.50
C LEU A 586 -7.75 12.31 22.31
N ALA A 587 -8.47 11.98 23.39
CA ALA A 587 -9.93 11.81 23.37
C ALA A 587 -10.62 13.08 22.84
N LYS A 588 -10.21 14.26 23.31
CA LYS A 588 -10.72 15.54 22.80
C LYS A 588 -10.51 15.69 21.29
N LYS A 589 -9.28 15.46 20.81
CA LYS A 589 -8.92 15.67 19.40
C LYS A 589 -9.67 14.70 18.49
N LEU A 590 -9.77 13.43 18.90
CA LEU A 590 -10.53 12.40 18.18
C LEU A 590 -12.01 12.73 18.11
N LEU A 591 -12.59 13.26 19.19
CA LEU A 591 -13.98 13.69 19.22
C LEU A 591 -14.26 14.80 18.20
N GLU A 592 -13.39 15.82 18.17
CA GLU A 592 -13.50 16.95 17.22
C GLU A 592 -13.36 16.46 15.77
N GLU A 593 -12.35 15.63 15.47
CA GLU A 593 -12.14 15.10 14.11
C GLU A 593 -13.24 14.14 13.65
N THR A 594 -13.77 13.31 14.56
CA THR A 594 -14.88 12.41 14.27
C THR A 594 -16.16 13.20 13.99
N ALA A 595 -16.45 14.23 14.79
CA ALA A 595 -17.61 15.09 14.57
C ALA A 595 -17.58 15.82 13.22
N ALA A 596 -16.38 16.22 12.77
CA ALA A 596 -16.19 16.88 11.49
C ALA A 596 -16.37 15.94 10.29
N ARG A 597 -15.95 14.66 10.40
CA ARG A 597 -15.86 13.72 9.26
C ARG A 597 -16.96 12.67 9.21
N ALA A 598 -17.56 12.31 10.34
CA ALA A 598 -18.53 11.21 10.40
C ALA A 598 -19.85 11.57 9.68
N PRO A 599 -20.61 10.55 9.19
CA PRO A 599 -21.94 10.77 8.63
C PRO A 599 -22.88 11.46 9.63
N VAL A 600 -23.69 12.41 9.15
CA VAL A 600 -24.57 13.24 9.99
C VAL A 600 -25.53 12.43 10.87
N ALA A 601 -26.03 11.30 10.38
CA ALA A 601 -26.90 10.41 11.17
C ALA A 601 -26.17 9.86 12.41
N LYS A 602 -24.90 9.50 12.25
CA LYS A 602 -24.08 8.95 13.34
C LYS A 602 -23.69 10.00 14.37
N VAL A 603 -23.40 11.23 13.91
CA VAL A 603 -23.19 12.37 14.81
C VAL A 603 -24.46 12.65 15.63
N ALA A 604 -25.65 12.57 15.01
CA ALA A 604 -26.92 12.74 15.70
C ALA A 604 -27.13 11.67 16.80
N GLU A 605 -26.87 10.41 16.49
CA GLU A 605 -26.94 9.30 17.46
C GLU A 605 -25.95 9.50 18.61
N PHE A 606 -24.72 9.91 18.32
CA PHE A 606 -23.69 10.16 19.33
C PHE A 606 -24.06 11.31 20.29
N LEU A 607 -24.63 12.40 19.77
CA LEU A 607 -25.08 13.54 20.58
C LEU A 607 -26.11 13.14 21.66
N VAL A 608 -26.91 12.10 21.39
CA VAL A 608 -27.93 11.60 22.32
C VAL A 608 -27.30 10.85 23.50
N VAL A 609 -26.26 10.06 23.25
CA VAL A 609 -25.67 9.16 24.26
C VAL A 609 -24.52 9.81 25.05
N CYS A 610 -23.76 10.72 24.42
CA CYS A 610 -22.57 11.31 25.00
C CYS A 610 -22.83 12.21 26.23
N ALA A 611 -21.79 12.35 27.06
CA ALA A 611 -21.80 13.22 28.22
C ALA A 611 -21.92 14.71 27.82
N GLU A 612 -22.48 15.52 28.72
CA GLU A 612 -22.77 16.93 28.45
C GLU A 612 -21.54 17.73 27.95
N ALA A 613 -20.37 17.56 28.57
CA ALA A 613 -19.16 18.26 28.14
C ALA A 613 -18.72 17.90 26.70
N ASP A 614 -18.87 16.64 26.31
CA ASP A 614 -18.52 16.17 24.96
C ASP A 614 -19.55 16.65 23.94
N ARG A 615 -20.84 16.63 24.31
CA ARG A 615 -21.94 17.15 23.50
C ARG A 615 -21.71 18.59 23.09
N GLN A 616 -21.34 19.45 24.04
CA GLN A 616 -21.09 20.87 23.77
C GLN A 616 -19.98 21.08 22.74
N ARG A 617 -18.94 20.23 22.78
CA ARG A 617 -17.83 20.25 21.84
C ARG A 617 -18.23 19.74 20.46
N VAL A 618 -18.95 18.61 20.38
CA VAL A 618 -19.45 18.07 19.11
C VAL A 618 -20.40 19.05 18.43
N LEU A 619 -21.30 19.70 19.17
CA LEU A 619 -22.19 20.72 18.62
C LEU A 619 -21.41 21.90 18.04
N SER A 620 -20.34 22.34 18.69
CA SER A 620 -19.50 23.44 18.20
C SER A 620 -18.83 23.09 16.87
N VAL A 621 -18.23 21.90 16.77
CA VAL A 621 -17.61 21.43 15.50
C VAL A 621 -18.66 21.17 14.42
N ALA A 622 -19.83 20.66 14.79
CA ALA A 622 -20.91 20.38 13.85
C ALA A 622 -21.44 21.63 13.15
N ILE A 623 -21.40 22.80 13.81
CA ILE A 623 -21.78 24.08 13.22
C ILE A 623 -20.82 24.48 12.11
N GLU A 624 -19.53 24.13 12.21
CA GLU A 624 -18.51 24.51 11.23
C GLU A 624 -18.61 23.73 9.90
N ARG A 625 -19.32 22.60 9.88
CA ARG A 625 -19.52 21.74 8.68
C ARG A 625 -20.22 22.45 7.53
N GLU A 626 -20.23 21.86 6.34
CA GLU A 626 -20.93 22.43 5.18
C GLU A 626 -22.45 22.56 5.43
N GLN A 627 -23.08 23.53 4.77
CA GLN A 627 -24.52 23.84 4.93
C GLN A 627 -25.43 22.61 4.76
N HIS A 628 -25.10 21.71 3.82
CA HIS A 628 -25.86 20.48 3.60
C HIS A 628 -25.79 19.52 4.79
N ASP A 629 -24.61 19.38 5.42
CA ASP A 629 -24.41 18.52 6.57
C ASP A 629 -25.12 19.06 7.81
N VAL A 630 -25.04 20.37 8.05
CA VAL A 630 -25.77 21.04 9.14
C VAL A 630 -27.28 20.81 8.99
N ALA A 631 -27.79 20.90 7.76
CA ALA A 631 -29.19 20.60 7.45
C ALA A 631 -29.58 19.15 7.73
N GLY A 632 -28.75 18.21 7.26
CA GLY A 632 -28.94 16.79 7.50
C GLY A 632 -28.95 16.46 8.99
N LEU A 633 -28.00 17.00 9.75
CA LEU A 633 -27.89 16.80 11.19
C LEU A 633 -29.10 17.36 11.94
N LEU A 634 -29.51 18.59 11.65
CA LEU A 634 -30.68 19.19 12.28
C LEU A 634 -31.94 18.35 12.01
N LYS A 635 -32.14 17.90 10.77
CA LYS A 635 -33.27 17.03 10.40
C LYS A 635 -33.25 15.70 11.16
N CYS A 636 -32.08 15.07 11.30
CA CYS A 636 -31.91 13.86 12.10
C CYS A 636 -32.27 14.12 13.57
N LEU A 637 -31.78 15.21 14.16
CA LEU A 637 -32.04 15.58 15.56
C LEU A 637 -33.51 15.94 15.81
N VAL A 638 -34.20 16.62 14.89
CA VAL A 638 -35.63 16.93 15.01
C VAL A 638 -36.45 15.64 15.14
N THR A 639 -36.04 14.60 14.42
CA THR A 639 -36.72 13.30 14.42
C THR A 639 -36.35 12.48 15.66
N ALA A 640 -35.07 12.43 16.02
CA ALA A 640 -34.56 11.57 17.08
C ALA A 640 -34.67 12.18 18.49
N HIS A 641 -34.37 13.48 18.64
CA HIS A 641 -34.28 14.15 19.93
C HIS A 641 -34.59 15.67 19.85
N PRO A 642 -35.87 16.08 19.87
CA PRO A 642 -36.31 17.46 19.62
C PRO A 642 -35.67 18.53 20.54
N ALA A 643 -35.32 18.18 21.78
CA ALA A 643 -34.65 19.11 22.69
C ALA A 643 -33.22 19.46 22.23
N LEU A 644 -32.49 18.49 21.66
CA LEU A 644 -31.14 18.70 21.13
C LEU A 644 -31.19 19.44 19.80
N ALA A 645 -32.23 19.22 18.99
CA ALA A 645 -32.47 19.99 17.79
C ALA A 645 -32.66 21.49 18.10
N ARG A 646 -33.36 21.81 19.20
CA ARG A 646 -33.51 23.19 19.67
C ARG A 646 -32.18 23.75 20.16
N GLU A 647 -31.43 23.01 20.96
CA GLU A 647 -30.11 23.45 21.41
C GLU A 647 -29.17 23.75 20.23
N PHE A 648 -29.13 22.86 19.23
CA PHE A 648 -28.33 23.05 18.03
C PHE A 648 -28.80 24.25 17.20
N ALA A 649 -30.11 24.42 17.04
CA ALA A 649 -30.70 25.58 16.36
C ALA A 649 -30.39 26.91 17.09
N ASP A 650 -30.48 26.92 18.43
CA ASP A 650 -30.15 28.08 19.25
C ASP A 650 -28.66 28.47 19.07
N ARG A 651 -27.75 27.49 19.01
CA ARG A 651 -26.32 27.73 18.76
C ARG A 651 -26.05 28.28 17.37
N ILE A 652 -26.65 27.70 16.32
CA ILE A 652 -26.53 28.25 14.95
C ILE A 652 -27.07 29.69 14.90
N THR A 653 -28.15 29.96 15.64
CA THR A 653 -28.75 31.30 15.72
C THR A 653 -27.85 32.29 16.49
N ALA A 654 -27.07 31.82 17.46
CA ALA A 654 -26.07 32.64 18.15
C ALA A 654 -24.91 33.04 17.22
N GLU A 655 -24.54 32.18 16.27
CA GLU A 655 -23.49 32.44 15.26
C GLU A 655 -24.03 33.06 13.96
N ALA A 656 -25.29 33.48 13.96
CA ALA A 656 -26.03 33.97 12.80
C ALA A 656 -25.32 35.07 12.00
N GLU A 657 -24.60 35.97 12.66
CA GLU A 657 -23.86 37.04 11.97
C GLU A 657 -22.70 36.53 11.12
N SER A 658 -22.05 35.45 11.56
CA SER A 658 -20.89 34.87 10.89
C SER A 658 -21.26 33.80 9.85
N ARG A 659 -22.42 33.15 10.03
CA ARG A 659 -22.87 31.98 9.25
C ARG A 659 -24.31 32.14 8.76
N THR A 660 -24.67 33.31 8.22
CA THR A 660 -26.04 33.64 7.74
C THR A 660 -26.62 32.63 6.75
N GLU A 661 -25.79 31.93 5.99
CA GLU A 661 -26.15 30.88 5.04
C GLU A 661 -26.78 29.65 5.70
N LEU A 662 -26.56 29.41 7.00
CA LEU A 662 -27.15 28.29 7.74
C LEU A 662 -28.58 28.56 8.21
N LEU A 663 -28.97 29.82 8.37
CA LEU A 663 -30.26 30.20 8.94
C LEU A 663 -31.48 29.70 8.13
N PRO A 664 -31.49 29.71 6.79
CA PRO A 664 -32.61 29.17 6.01
C PRO A 664 -32.88 27.69 6.28
N VAL A 665 -31.81 26.93 6.55
CA VAL A 665 -31.88 25.51 6.90
C VAL A 665 -32.55 25.33 8.25
N VAL A 666 -32.11 26.10 9.26
CA VAL A 666 -32.67 26.07 10.61
C VAL A 666 -34.16 26.40 10.59
N ILE A 667 -34.56 27.42 9.83
CA ILE A 667 -35.93 27.94 9.80
C ILE A 667 -36.92 26.98 9.10
N LYS A 668 -36.43 26.10 8.23
CA LYS A 668 -37.27 25.19 7.43
C LYS A 668 -37.85 24.03 8.25
N ASP A 669 -37.03 23.41 9.10
CA ASP A 669 -37.35 22.12 9.73
C ASP A 669 -37.85 22.24 11.19
N LEU A 670 -38.04 23.46 11.69
CA LEU A 670 -38.54 23.74 13.04
C LEU A 670 -40.06 23.90 13.12
N ASP A 671 -40.62 23.60 14.30
CA ASP A 671 -42.03 23.82 14.59
C ASP A 671 -42.40 25.31 14.53
N LEU A 672 -43.65 25.60 14.10
CA LEU A 672 -44.13 26.96 13.87
C LEU A 672 -43.94 27.92 15.04
N ARG A 673 -44.08 27.46 16.29
CA ARG A 673 -43.93 28.36 17.46
C ARG A 673 -42.47 28.67 17.75
N TYR A 674 -41.61 27.68 17.63
CA TYR A 674 -40.18 27.86 17.87
C TYR A 674 -39.51 28.63 16.73
N LYS A 675 -39.96 28.42 15.49
CA LYS A 675 -39.57 29.21 14.32
C LYS A 675 -39.81 30.72 14.50
N GLU A 676 -40.94 31.09 15.09
CA GLU A 676 -41.25 32.50 15.39
C GLU A 676 -40.21 33.11 16.36
N GLN A 677 -39.88 32.39 17.44
CA GLN A 677 -38.89 32.82 18.44
C GLN A 677 -37.46 32.93 17.88
N VAL A 678 -37.06 32.01 16.99
CA VAL A 678 -35.75 32.04 16.34
C VAL A 678 -35.66 33.27 15.42
N LEU A 679 -36.68 33.54 14.63
CA LEU A 679 -36.71 34.69 13.73
C LEU A 679 -36.68 36.03 14.48
N GLU A 680 -37.34 36.12 15.63
CA GLU A 680 -37.25 37.29 16.52
C GLU A 680 -35.80 37.54 16.97
N ARG A 681 -35.11 36.51 17.50
CA ARG A 681 -33.70 36.62 17.92
C ARG A 681 -32.75 36.93 16.77
N VAL A 682 -33.01 36.37 15.58
CA VAL A 682 -32.22 36.66 14.37
C VAL A 682 -32.31 38.16 14.02
N VAL A 683 -33.50 38.76 14.08
CA VAL A 683 -33.68 40.19 13.79
C VAL A 683 -32.99 41.07 14.84
N GLU A 684 -33.03 40.68 16.11
CA GLU A 684 -32.32 41.39 17.18
C GLU A 684 -30.80 41.37 16.93
N ASN A 685 -30.25 40.17 16.68
CA ASN A 685 -28.81 39.93 16.71
C ASN A 685 -28.08 40.13 15.37
N ASN A 686 -28.75 40.29 14.22
CA ASN A 686 -28.07 40.40 12.93
C ASN A 686 -28.06 41.81 12.36
N SER A 687 -27.00 42.17 11.63
CA SER A 687 -26.93 43.41 10.86
C SER A 687 -27.89 43.43 9.66
N GLY A 688 -28.20 44.63 9.14
CA GLY A 688 -29.09 44.78 7.98
C GLY A 688 -28.65 44.00 6.72
N PRO A 689 -27.35 43.97 6.35
CA PRO A 689 -26.86 43.13 5.26
C PRO A 689 -27.10 41.63 5.45
N GLY A 690 -26.91 41.12 6.66
CA GLY A 690 -27.18 39.71 6.98
C GLY A 690 -28.66 39.35 6.82
N LEU A 691 -29.54 40.20 7.34
CA LEU A 691 -31.00 40.07 7.21
C LEU A 691 -31.47 40.19 5.76
N ALA A 692 -30.86 41.04 4.95
CA ALA A 692 -31.15 41.18 3.51
C ALA A 692 -30.80 39.92 2.72
N THR A 693 -29.71 39.25 3.10
CA THR A 693 -29.29 37.96 2.52
C THR A 693 -30.27 36.85 2.90
N LEU A 694 -30.68 36.81 4.18
CA LEU A 694 -31.65 35.86 4.70
C LEU A 694 -33.03 35.96 4.00
N LEU A 695 -33.51 37.19 3.79
CA LEU A 695 -34.78 37.46 3.09
C LEU A 695 -34.84 36.85 1.69
N LYS A 696 -33.71 36.76 0.99
CA LYS A 696 -33.63 36.16 -0.36
C LYS A 696 -33.62 34.63 -0.31
N ALA A 697 -33.06 34.06 0.75
CA ALA A 697 -32.87 32.62 0.89
C ALA A 697 -34.08 31.90 1.49
N LEU A 698 -34.96 32.62 2.20
CA LEU A 698 -36.14 32.03 2.84
C LEU A 698 -37.33 31.83 1.88
N PRO A 699 -38.17 30.80 2.13
CA PRO A 699 -39.44 30.62 1.43
C PRO A 699 -40.36 31.84 1.57
N GLY A 700 -41.23 32.06 0.58
CA GLY A 700 -42.06 33.27 0.51
C GLY A 700 -42.95 33.55 1.73
N SER A 701 -43.39 32.55 2.47
CA SER A 701 -44.14 32.75 3.73
C SER A 701 -43.25 33.26 4.87
N ASP A 702 -42.04 32.73 4.97
CA ASP A 702 -41.10 32.98 6.06
C ASP A 702 -40.34 34.28 5.85
N ALA A 703 -39.95 34.57 4.60
CA ALA A 703 -39.39 35.85 4.20
C ALA A 703 -40.36 37.01 4.51
N LYS A 704 -41.66 36.78 4.31
CA LYS A 704 -42.69 37.79 4.63
C LYS A 704 -42.85 38.00 6.14
N TYR A 705 -42.75 36.95 6.95
CA TYR A 705 -42.78 37.07 8.40
C TYR A 705 -41.49 37.69 8.97
N LEU A 706 -40.32 37.34 8.42
CA LEU A 706 -39.05 38.01 8.74
C LEU A 706 -39.10 39.51 8.43
N MET A 707 -39.67 39.89 7.27
CA MET A 707 -39.87 41.31 6.92
C MET A 707 -40.77 42.02 7.93
N PHE A 708 -41.82 41.35 8.44
CA PHE A 708 -42.66 41.89 9.51
C PHE A 708 -41.86 42.18 10.79
N LEU A 709 -41.02 41.23 11.22
CA LEU A 709 -40.18 41.40 12.41
C LEU A 709 -39.13 42.51 12.24
N ILE A 710 -38.54 42.63 11.05
CA ILE A 710 -37.57 43.71 10.73
C ILE A 710 -38.23 45.10 10.83
N VAL A 711 -39.47 45.23 10.36
CA VAL A 711 -40.24 46.48 10.49
C VAL A 711 -40.59 46.75 11.95
N GLY A 712 -40.98 45.72 12.71
CA GLY A 712 -41.28 45.81 14.14
C GLY A 712 -40.07 46.17 15.01
N ALA A 713 -38.85 45.82 14.59
CA ALA A 713 -37.60 46.17 15.28
C ALA A 713 -37.18 47.65 15.10
N GLY A 714 -37.87 48.41 14.25
CA GLY A 714 -37.72 49.85 14.13
C GLY A 714 -37.06 50.34 12.84
N GLN A 715 -37.23 51.65 12.58
CA GLN A 715 -36.88 52.30 11.31
C GLN A 715 -35.40 52.14 10.91
N ALA A 716 -34.47 52.22 11.86
CA ALA A 716 -33.05 52.10 11.58
C ALA A 716 -32.66 50.71 11.03
N LYS A 717 -33.21 49.64 11.62
CA LYS A 717 -32.94 48.25 11.20
C LYS A 717 -33.51 47.98 9.81
N PHE A 718 -34.75 48.41 9.57
CA PHE A 718 -35.40 48.31 8.27
C PHE A 718 -34.61 49.02 7.16
N LEU A 719 -34.15 50.26 7.39
CA LEU A 719 -33.36 51.00 6.40
C LEU A 719 -32.01 50.34 6.10
N SER A 720 -31.36 49.77 7.12
CA SER A 720 -30.11 49.01 6.94
C SER A 720 -30.30 47.78 6.03
N VAL A 721 -31.42 47.06 6.18
CA VAL A 721 -31.76 45.91 5.32
C VAL A 721 -32.01 46.35 3.88
N VAL A 722 -32.86 47.36 3.68
CA VAL A 722 -33.20 47.87 2.34
C VAL A 722 -31.96 48.39 1.61
N SER A 723 -31.05 49.05 2.33
CA SER A 723 -29.79 49.57 1.78
C SER A 723 -28.84 48.49 1.25
N SER A 724 -29.02 47.24 1.70
CA SER A 724 -28.16 46.11 1.37
C SER A 724 -28.70 45.24 0.24
N LEU A 725 -29.88 45.55 -0.29
CA LEU A 725 -30.48 44.84 -1.43
C LEU A 725 -29.96 45.42 -2.76
N PRO A 726 -29.45 44.58 -3.68
CA PRO A 726 -28.86 45.04 -4.94
C PRO A 726 -29.90 45.73 -5.84
N GLY A 727 -29.52 46.85 -6.46
CA GLY A 727 -30.40 47.65 -7.32
C GLY A 727 -31.28 48.65 -6.56
N HIS A 728 -31.07 48.84 -5.26
CA HIS A 728 -31.76 49.84 -4.47
C HIS A 728 -30.74 50.84 -3.92
N ASP A 729 -30.71 52.05 -4.49
CA ASP A 729 -30.00 53.17 -3.87
C ASP A 729 -30.73 53.47 -2.53
N PRO A 730 -30.08 53.33 -1.36
CA PRO A 730 -30.70 53.59 -0.06
C PRO A 730 -31.23 55.02 0.02
N HIS A 731 -30.54 55.91 -0.67
CA HIS A 731 -30.90 57.30 -0.83
C HIS A 731 -31.91 57.54 -1.95
N ALA A 732 -32.11 56.67 -2.93
CA ALA A 732 -33.26 56.76 -3.87
C ALA A 732 -34.53 56.13 -3.28
N PHE A 733 -34.40 55.10 -2.43
CA PHE A 733 -35.53 54.54 -1.67
C PHE A 733 -36.07 55.57 -0.65
N LEU A 734 -35.17 56.35 -0.03
CA LEU A 734 -35.52 57.41 0.92
C LEU A 734 -35.74 58.80 0.30
N ARG A 735 -35.01 59.19 -0.76
CA ARG A 735 -35.13 60.52 -1.41
C ARG A 735 -35.92 60.51 -2.72
N GLY A 736 -36.26 59.35 -3.27
CA GLY A 736 -36.85 59.21 -4.60
C GLY A 736 -38.31 58.73 -4.62
N HIS A 737 -38.74 57.88 -3.69
CA HIS A 737 -40.14 57.41 -3.59
C HIS A 737 -40.62 57.29 -2.15
N PRO A 738 -41.36 58.28 -1.64
CA PRO A 738 -42.21 58.10 -0.49
C PRO A 738 -43.45 57.27 -0.92
N VAL A 739 -43.80 56.26 -0.14
CA VAL A 739 -45.20 55.89 0.11
C VAL A 739 -45.99 55.15 -1.00
N GLU A 740 -45.67 55.22 -2.30
CA GLU A 740 -46.43 54.51 -3.37
C GLU A 740 -46.38 52.97 -3.30
N ARG A 741 -45.37 52.38 -2.65
CA ARG A 741 -45.25 50.91 -2.46
C ARG A 741 -45.87 50.41 -1.15
N PHE A 742 -46.30 51.31 -0.27
CA PHE A 742 -46.93 50.96 1.01
C PHE A 742 -48.29 50.22 0.83
N PRO A 743 -49.16 50.61 -0.11
CA PRO A 743 -50.38 49.85 -0.44
C PRO A 743 -50.06 48.47 -1.01
N ALA A 744 -49.00 48.35 -1.81
CA ALA A 744 -48.55 47.09 -2.36
C ALA A 744 -48.03 46.15 -1.24
N LEU A 745 -47.32 46.69 -0.25
CA LEU A 745 -46.88 45.95 0.94
C LEU A 745 -48.08 45.45 1.76
N ILE A 746 -49.07 46.29 2.04
CA ILE A 746 -50.30 45.89 2.75
C ILE A 746 -51.08 44.84 1.97
N LYS A 747 -51.19 44.96 0.64
CA LYS A 747 -51.85 43.99 -0.24
C LYS A 747 -51.12 42.63 -0.24
N VAL A 748 -49.78 42.64 -0.22
CA VAL A 748 -48.95 41.44 -0.08
C VAL A 748 -49.09 40.82 1.32
N LEU A 749 -49.15 41.62 2.38
CA LEU A 749 -49.34 41.14 3.76
C LEU A 749 -50.72 40.50 3.94
N LEU A 750 -51.79 41.13 3.42
CA LEU A 750 -53.15 40.58 3.49
C LEU A 750 -53.32 39.28 2.68
N SER A 751 -52.48 39.04 1.68
CA SER A 751 -52.48 37.79 0.89
C SER A 751 -51.85 36.58 1.61
N LEU A 752 -51.32 36.77 2.83
CA LEU A 752 -50.69 35.71 3.62
C LEU A 752 -51.67 34.98 4.55
N PRO A 753 -51.34 33.72 4.94
CA PRO A 753 -51.96 33.10 6.11
C PRO A 753 -51.71 33.97 7.35
N ARG A 754 -52.78 34.33 8.08
CA ARG A 754 -52.76 35.32 9.20
C ARG A 754 -52.41 36.76 8.78
N GLY A 755 -52.45 37.09 7.49
CA GLY A 755 -52.15 38.39 6.90
C GLY A 755 -52.82 39.60 7.55
N LYS A 756 -54.04 39.42 8.05
CA LYS A 756 -54.79 40.45 8.78
C LYS A 756 -54.07 40.91 10.06
N LYS A 757 -53.49 39.99 10.84
CA LYS A 757 -52.73 40.34 12.06
C LYS A 757 -51.47 41.15 11.74
N TYR A 758 -50.79 40.80 10.65
CA TYR A 758 -49.55 41.48 10.24
C TYR A 758 -49.83 42.88 9.68
N ALA A 759 -50.89 43.03 8.88
CA ALA A 759 -51.35 44.34 8.44
C ALA A 759 -51.80 45.19 9.65
N ASP A 760 -52.54 44.62 10.59
CA ASP A 760 -53.02 45.30 11.79
C ASP A 760 -51.89 45.87 12.66
N ALA A 761 -50.77 45.15 12.80
CA ALA A 761 -49.62 45.60 13.59
C ALA A 761 -48.80 46.69 12.90
N VAL A 762 -48.56 46.57 11.59
CA VAL A 762 -47.88 47.62 10.80
C VAL A 762 -48.69 48.93 10.80
N LEU A 763 -50.03 48.82 10.74
CA LEU A 763 -50.93 49.98 10.80
C LEU A 763 -51.03 50.57 12.21
N ALA A 764 -50.88 49.77 13.28
CA ALA A 764 -50.86 50.25 14.66
C ALA A 764 -49.61 51.09 14.96
N GLU A 765 -48.45 50.71 14.40
CA GLU A 765 -47.19 51.45 14.56
C GLU A 765 -47.20 52.79 13.81
N LEU A 766 -47.83 52.84 12.64
CA LEU A 766 -48.09 54.10 11.92
C LEU A 766 -49.04 55.03 12.69
N ALA A 767 -49.98 54.46 13.45
CA ALA A 767 -50.98 55.18 14.22
C ALA A 767 -50.49 55.62 15.62
N ALA A 768 -49.21 55.38 15.95
CA ALA A 768 -48.63 55.71 17.25
C ALA A 768 -48.83 57.22 17.58
N PRO A 769 -49.31 57.58 18.79
CA PRO A 769 -49.63 58.96 19.16
C PRO A 769 -48.47 59.95 19.01
N GLU A 770 -47.24 59.45 19.06
CA GLU A 770 -45.99 60.22 19.13
C GLU A 770 -45.56 60.78 17.76
N ARG A 771 -46.12 60.28 16.66
CA ARG A 771 -45.70 60.65 15.28
C ARG A 771 -46.30 61.95 14.74
N GLY A 772 -47.37 62.46 15.35
CA GLY A 772 -48.03 63.71 14.96
C GLY A 772 -48.86 63.63 13.67
N PHE A 773 -49.94 64.42 13.60
CA PHE A 773 -50.91 64.37 12.50
C PHE A 773 -50.37 64.72 11.09
N PRO A 774 -49.47 65.70 10.89
CA PRO A 774 -48.98 66.05 9.56
C PRO A 774 -48.23 64.89 8.87
N ALA A 775 -47.40 64.15 9.63
CA ALA A 775 -46.68 62.99 9.12
C ALA A 775 -47.64 61.85 8.74
N ILE A 776 -48.61 61.55 9.61
CA ILE A 776 -49.64 60.54 9.35
C ILE A 776 -50.50 60.92 8.13
N THR A 777 -50.88 62.19 7.99
CA THR A 777 -51.75 62.66 6.88
C THR A 777 -51.02 62.56 5.55
N GLN A 778 -49.74 62.98 5.51
CA GLN A 778 -48.92 62.90 4.32
C GLN A 778 -48.69 61.44 3.88
N GLU A 779 -48.46 60.51 4.82
CA GLU A 779 -48.32 59.07 4.51
C GLU A 779 -49.66 58.40 4.14
N LEU A 780 -50.77 58.82 4.72
CA LEU A 780 -52.10 58.33 4.35
C LEU A 780 -52.53 58.81 2.96
N SER A 781 -52.12 60.00 2.53
CA SER A 781 -52.55 60.62 1.27
C SER A 781 -52.21 59.82 0.00
N TYR A 782 -51.21 58.94 0.06
CA TYR A 782 -50.74 58.10 -1.05
C TYR A 782 -51.37 56.69 -1.07
N LEU A 783 -52.12 56.31 -0.02
CA LEU A 783 -52.74 54.97 0.08
C LEU A 783 -54.01 54.79 -0.76
N PHE A 784 -54.56 55.88 -1.29
CA PHE A 784 -55.97 55.95 -1.68
C PHE A 784 -56.28 55.88 -3.18
N ASP A 785 -55.34 55.67 -4.11
CA ASP A 785 -55.69 55.94 -5.51
C ASP A 785 -56.54 54.87 -6.25
N GLU A 786 -56.69 53.61 -5.80
CA GLU A 786 -57.47 52.61 -6.59
C GLU A 786 -58.39 51.63 -5.82
N ASN A 787 -58.44 51.64 -4.48
CA ASN A 787 -59.39 50.80 -3.72
C ASN A 787 -59.85 51.48 -2.41
N GLU A 788 -60.31 52.72 -2.59
CA GLU A 788 -60.55 53.76 -1.56
C GLU A 788 -61.38 53.31 -0.35
N THR A 789 -62.35 52.42 -0.55
CA THR A 789 -63.39 52.19 0.47
C THR A 789 -62.98 51.20 1.55
N MET A 790 -62.21 50.17 1.21
CA MET A 790 -61.85 49.10 2.17
C MET A 790 -60.66 49.50 3.05
N VAL A 791 -59.64 50.10 2.44
CA VAL A 791 -58.41 50.54 3.13
C VAL A 791 -58.71 51.76 4.00
N GLY A 792 -59.56 52.68 3.54
CA GLY A 792 -60.02 53.83 4.32
C GLY A 792 -60.76 53.48 5.59
N ARG A 793 -61.72 52.55 5.53
CA ARG A 793 -62.49 52.12 6.72
C ARG A 793 -61.63 51.44 7.78
N LEU A 794 -60.67 50.60 7.36
CA LEU A 794 -59.74 49.90 8.27
C LEU A 794 -58.75 50.86 8.95
N LEU A 795 -58.24 51.84 8.21
CA LEU A 795 -57.27 52.83 8.71
C LEU A 795 -57.91 53.87 9.63
N LEU A 796 -59.07 54.44 9.24
CA LEU A 796 -59.76 55.48 10.00
C LEU A 796 -60.31 54.94 11.33
N GLY A 797 -60.84 53.70 11.34
CA GLY A 797 -61.39 53.09 12.54
C GLY A 797 -60.39 52.83 13.67
N LYS A 798 -59.09 52.68 13.38
CA LYS A 798 -58.05 52.49 14.41
C LYS A 798 -57.26 53.75 14.73
N THR A 799 -57.05 54.65 13.77
CA THR A 799 -56.33 55.92 14.00
C THR A 799 -57.16 56.97 14.74
N LEU A 800 -58.48 56.98 14.50
CA LEU A 800 -59.39 58.00 15.03
C LEU A 800 -60.19 57.56 16.27
N SER A 801 -60.28 56.24 16.52
CA SER A 801 -60.98 55.72 17.70
C SER A 801 -60.29 56.19 18.99
N GLY A 802 -61.08 56.80 19.89
CA GLY A 802 -60.59 57.34 21.16
C GLY A 802 -59.97 58.75 21.11
N ARG A 803 -59.96 59.43 19.97
CA ARG A 803 -59.39 60.80 19.83
C ARG A 803 -60.42 61.90 19.99
N SER A 804 -59.97 63.10 20.38
CA SER A 804 -60.87 64.22 20.68
C SER A 804 -61.43 64.86 19.40
N SER A 805 -62.57 65.54 19.52
CA SER A 805 -63.17 66.30 18.40
C SER A 805 -62.23 67.38 17.83
N ASN A 806 -61.29 67.89 18.62
CA ASN A 806 -60.33 68.90 18.18
C ASN A 806 -59.22 68.29 17.31
N ASP A 807 -58.80 67.07 17.65
CA ASP A 807 -57.82 66.31 16.87
C ASP A 807 -58.36 65.95 15.49
N LEU A 808 -59.62 65.48 15.45
CA LEU A 808 -60.35 65.22 14.22
C LEU A 808 -60.48 66.47 13.34
N LYS A 809 -60.71 67.64 13.95
CA LYS A 809 -60.80 68.92 13.22
C LYS A 809 -59.46 69.31 12.58
N ASN A 810 -58.35 69.14 13.31
CA ASN A 810 -57.02 69.43 12.78
C ASN A 810 -56.66 68.49 11.63
N PHE A 811 -57.02 67.21 11.76
CA PHE A 811 -56.85 66.22 10.70
C PHE A 811 -57.64 66.55 9.43
N VAL A 812 -58.92 66.88 9.56
CA VAL A 812 -59.76 67.34 8.42
C VAL A 812 -59.20 68.61 7.77
N THR A 813 -58.68 69.53 8.58
CA THR A 813 -58.10 70.78 8.07
C THR A 813 -56.85 70.51 7.23
N ALA A 814 -55.98 69.60 7.68
CA ALA A 814 -54.81 69.17 6.90
C ALA A 814 -55.23 68.50 5.58
N LEU A 815 -56.21 67.59 5.60
CA LEU A 815 -56.71 66.91 4.40
C LEU A 815 -57.35 67.86 3.38
N ARG A 816 -57.98 68.95 3.83
CA ARG A 816 -58.50 70.00 2.93
C ARG A 816 -57.38 70.78 2.24
N ILE A 817 -56.30 71.09 2.96
CA ILE A 817 -55.15 71.81 2.41
C ILE A 817 -54.48 70.96 1.30
N GLU A 818 -54.43 69.64 1.50
CA GLU A 818 -53.86 68.71 0.53
C GLU A 818 -54.83 68.31 -0.62
N GLY A 819 -56.07 68.78 -0.61
CA GLY A 819 -57.00 68.64 -1.75
C GLY A 819 -57.52 67.22 -2.02
N ARG A 820 -57.84 66.44 -0.98
CA ARG A 820 -58.24 65.01 -1.12
C ARG A 820 -59.73 64.75 -0.77
N PRO A 821 -60.68 64.93 -1.70
CA PRO A 821 -62.11 64.86 -1.41
C PRO A 821 -62.63 63.44 -1.08
N ALA A 822 -62.01 62.39 -1.61
CA ALA A 822 -62.41 61.00 -1.33
C ALA A 822 -62.13 60.58 0.13
N VAL A 823 -61.00 61.04 0.70
CA VAL A 823 -60.63 60.77 2.10
C VAL A 823 -61.52 61.56 3.06
N LEU A 824 -61.90 62.79 2.69
CA LEU A 824 -62.88 63.58 3.42
C LEU A 824 -64.27 62.90 3.43
N ALA A 825 -64.68 62.31 2.30
CA ALA A 825 -65.91 61.52 2.20
C ALA A 825 -65.87 60.25 3.07
N ALA A 826 -64.79 59.48 3.00
CA ALA A 826 -64.61 58.28 3.81
C ALA A 826 -64.56 58.58 5.32
N THR A 827 -63.93 59.70 5.71
CA THR A 827 -63.93 60.18 7.10
C THR A 827 -65.35 60.55 7.54
N ALA A 828 -66.13 61.18 6.68
CA ALA A 828 -67.53 61.49 6.97
C ALA A 828 -68.41 60.24 7.08
N ASP A 829 -68.21 59.25 6.22
CA ASP A 829 -68.92 57.96 6.27
C ASP A 829 -68.59 57.17 7.53
N TRP A 830 -67.33 57.18 7.97
CA TRP A 830 -66.93 56.56 9.25
C TRP A 830 -67.62 57.25 10.44
N VAL A 831 -67.65 58.58 10.48
CA VAL A 831 -68.35 59.34 11.53
C VAL A 831 -69.84 59.02 11.55
N LYS A 832 -70.48 58.88 10.38
CA LYS A 832 -71.88 58.44 10.28
C LYS A 832 -72.02 57.04 10.87
N GLU A 833 -71.29 56.06 10.36
CA GLU A 833 -71.38 54.66 10.79
C GLU A 833 -71.17 54.49 12.32
N HIS A 834 -70.29 55.28 12.94
CA HIS A 834 -69.96 55.13 14.38
C HIS A 834 -70.79 56.00 15.33
N TYR A 835 -71.41 57.09 14.84
CA TYR A 835 -72.13 58.06 15.69
C TYR A 835 -73.58 58.30 15.25
N GLU A 836 -74.09 57.56 14.27
CA GLU A 836 -75.47 57.66 13.77
C GLU A 836 -76.49 57.10 14.77
N GLU A 837 -76.14 56.03 15.50
CA GLU A 837 -76.98 55.47 16.57
C GLU A 837 -77.18 56.44 17.75
N VAL A 838 -76.21 57.34 17.98
CA VAL A 838 -76.23 58.33 19.09
C VAL A 838 -76.83 59.67 18.64
N GLY A 839 -77.17 59.84 17.35
CA GLY A 839 -77.77 61.06 16.80
C GLY A 839 -76.85 62.30 16.81
N ALA A 840 -75.56 62.13 17.13
CA ALA A 840 -74.58 63.22 17.24
C ALA A 840 -73.83 63.51 15.92
N THR A 841 -74.07 62.71 14.89
CA THR A 841 -73.35 62.70 13.60
C THR A 841 -73.24 64.08 12.95
N ASP A 842 -74.38 64.77 12.72
CA ASP A 842 -74.39 66.07 12.04
C ASP A 842 -73.69 67.18 12.84
N GLY A 843 -73.71 67.09 14.18
CA GLY A 843 -73.01 68.01 15.07
C GLY A 843 -71.50 67.82 15.01
N ILE A 844 -71.04 66.57 15.03
CA ILE A 844 -69.62 66.21 14.93
C ILE A 844 -69.07 66.60 13.56
N LEU A 845 -69.75 66.24 12.47
CA LEU A 845 -69.34 66.59 11.10
C LEU A 845 -69.14 68.11 10.91
N ARG A 846 -70.02 68.94 11.48
CA ARG A 846 -69.84 70.41 11.47
C ARG A 846 -68.63 70.84 12.28
N ARG A 847 -68.43 70.26 13.47
CA ARG A 847 -67.37 70.65 14.41
C ARG A 847 -65.98 70.32 13.87
N ILE A 848 -65.85 69.21 13.15
CA ILE A 848 -64.59 68.78 12.53
C ILE A 848 -64.33 69.42 11.16
N GLY A 849 -65.25 70.21 10.61
CA GLY A 849 -65.03 70.96 9.36
C GLY A 849 -65.45 70.23 8.08
N LEU A 850 -66.42 69.33 8.16
CA LEU A 850 -67.07 68.63 7.03
C LEU A 850 -68.58 68.93 6.91
N PRO A 851 -69.00 70.21 6.89
CA PRO A 851 -70.43 70.58 6.84
C PRO A 851 -71.14 70.11 5.57
N GLU A 852 -70.41 69.91 4.47
CA GLU A 852 -70.95 69.46 3.17
C GLU A 852 -71.45 68.00 3.18
N TYR A 853 -71.03 67.20 4.16
CA TYR A 853 -71.45 65.79 4.30
C TYR A 853 -72.60 65.57 5.28
N VAL A 854 -73.14 66.66 5.86
CA VAL A 854 -74.30 66.66 6.77
C VAL A 854 -75.57 66.26 6.00
N SER A 855 -76.42 65.44 6.63
CA SER A 855 -77.65 64.96 5.99
C SER A 855 -78.64 66.11 5.72
N ARG A 856 -79.17 66.22 4.49
CA ARG A 856 -80.19 67.23 4.11
C ARG A 856 -81.49 67.16 4.94
N ARG A 857 -81.70 66.09 5.70
CA ARG A 857 -82.84 65.93 6.62
C ARG A 857 -82.73 66.75 7.92
N SER A 858 -81.61 67.40 8.22
CA SER A 858 -81.38 68.08 9.51
C SER A 858 -81.72 69.59 9.56
N PHE A 859 -82.34 70.19 8.54
CA PHE A 859 -82.71 71.62 8.63
C PHE A 859 -83.73 71.92 9.74
N PHE A 860 -84.43 70.89 10.24
CA PHE A 860 -85.27 70.96 11.44
C PHE A 860 -85.14 69.65 12.25
N GLY A 861 -84.43 69.66 13.39
CA GLY A 861 -84.49 68.54 14.34
C GLY A 861 -83.34 68.41 15.34
N ARG A 862 -83.64 68.80 16.59
CA ARG A 862 -83.02 68.43 17.90
C ARG A 862 -81.49 68.49 18.04
N ARG A 863 -81.05 69.46 18.87
CA ARG A 863 -79.77 69.39 19.61
C ARG A 863 -79.78 68.17 20.53
N ALA A 864 -78.92 67.19 20.28
CA ALA A 864 -78.40 66.34 21.35
C ALA A 864 -77.07 66.96 21.82
N LYS A 865 -76.93 67.12 23.14
CA LYS A 865 -75.71 67.52 23.83
C LYS A 865 -74.91 66.25 24.16
N ASP A 866 -73.59 66.46 24.11
CA ASP A 866 -72.46 65.62 24.53
C ASP A 866 -72.05 64.48 23.60
#